data_AF-A0A1E4RLN9-F1
#
_entry.id   AF-A0A1E4RLN9-F1
#
_cell.length_a   1.000
_cell.length_b   1.000
_cell.length_c   1.000
_cell.angle_alpha   90.00
_cell.angle_beta   90.00
_cell.angle_gamma   90.00
#
_symmetry.space_group_name_H-M   'P 1'
#
loop_
_entity.id
_entity.type
_entity.pdbx_description
1 polymer ?
#
loop_
_entity_poly.entity_id
_entity_poly.type
_entity_poly.pdbx_seq_one_letter_code
_entity_poly.pdbx_strand_id
1 'polypeptide(L)'
;MEYNLGKRTRDEYEELQGGHYNAGPLDDYESKKQHIDPTAELILNICKDIRRLGENNNIANQVDEISYFSNPIVAEFEKIDNLRTSILNTLYAVVIEQPQKINCLSILILICNAKNFLVSKYVIEFFHAKMQTLLDAVKTQQAKSADDIEIDKDDSKPASKDAKDDAFNEDAGILNNLKSILKFLATLSPIISDYSIINVFKQFLSVSIDLQDSDENRNGVAEEIFYNVLIALPYLLSNDFSDEMIKHVNDLVELGHKFNIKDKDESNQISIWEPFDSKSGNFDDELPYHLKKMINLILPSIVKLQGEDKSWSDLKDKLFINFKELADPIIEDSLKNNTISNEIVKHPLPQLSTPSLDSLKTYEPRGSIDNLWKKHPRVLFQVYNITTDFETVPSIDSYHGLFLKDISFDILTNLSFNQKEASIQLSILDLFFSRNLFTPPGSSIDQLSMIHQDNKSGENSPPLSTWKVEDVAVESILTMIFQLPTPLHYEIYYYTVLIACCRESPESIAPVFGRAIRYFYNHLEMLDYELKIRFLDWMTIQISNFEFSWKWDEWVDDSIKLSKLKYHPKKNFIKNLISKEIRLSNKNRIKDSFVTMKPDPDNEDETILIHLGEFHKYLNISLFSNEVEYIINYDSDVYGSDNEEIKNLLSGLIRERKESINPLAISPQEELIYNFSNPQLPLNEISNKVYDFIISNWKPNEEFKDLISSILEEASNVENIKPEKFLINLIFQTYAYIGSRSIYSIVSILSRDVNKLKFISGVDIKEEDYQIPNEYKFEKLDLSEEQFSERQNWVIESIFRIWIHQPQVSFLILEYLIEFGILKPNYLIEKSLNLDSNLIIENVSCMESVNRILSVSSKNEETEEFKDSILLLFKLIVDNLNAIQIQDEGLMKKIDYQWLFYEYRGLLKSYLRKFVDYNSKYFDDITEVINKIKNNSVKQDVLEWIEESKI
;
A
#
# COMPACT_ATOMS: atom_id res chain seq x y z
N MET A 1 22.55 -25.29 -21.08
CA MET A 1 22.65 -25.06 -19.63
C MET A 1 21.39 -25.60 -19.01
N GLU A 2 21.58 -26.31 -17.90
CA GLU A 2 20.57 -27.15 -17.25
C GLU A 2 19.40 -26.33 -16.72
N TYR A 3 18.24 -26.98 -16.75
CA TYR A 3 16.98 -26.54 -16.18
C TYR A 3 17.20 -26.09 -14.72
N ASN A 4 16.75 -24.89 -14.35
CA ASN A 4 16.78 -24.48 -12.96
C ASN A 4 15.68 -25.25 -12.20
N LEU A 5 16.07 -26.29 -11.47
CA LEU A 5 15.16 -27.16 -10.70
C LEU A 5 14.34 -26.42 -9.62
N GLY A 6 14.67 -25.15 -9.32
CA GLY A 6 13.99 -24.34 -8.31
C GLY A 6 12.84 -23.44 -8.81
N LYS A 7 12.65 -23.27 -10.13
CA LYS A 7 11.52 -22.49 -10.69
C LYS A 7 10.49 -23.43 -11.31
N ARG A 8 9.25 -23.38 -10.80
CA ARG A 8 8.14 -24.18 -11.34
C ARG A 8 7.75 -23.75 -12.74
N THR A 9 7.37 -24.70 -13.59
CA THR A 9 6.79 -24.36 -14.91
C THR A 9 5.36 -23.90 -14.82
N ARG A 10 4.93 -23.10 -15.80
CA ARG A 10 3.51 -22.73 -16.01
C ARG A 10 2.58 -23.95 -16.01
N ASP A 11 3.02 -25.08 -16.54
CA ASP A 11 2.21 -26.31 -16.57
C ASP A 11 2.12 -26.97 -15.19
N GLU A 12 3.20 -26.96 -14.38
CA GLU A 12 3.15 -27.34 -12.96
C GLU A 12 2.24 -26.41 -12.13
N TYR A 13 2.11 -25.13 -12.51
CA TYR A 13 1.17 -24.20 -11.90
C TYR A 13 -0.30 -24.54 -12.20
N GLU A 14 -0.62 -24.92 -13.43
CA GLU A 14 -1.99 -25.28 -13.84
C GLU A 14 -2.41 -26.65 -13.25
N GLU A 15 -1.48 -27.60 -13.11
CA GLU A 15 -1.77 -28.93 -12.53
C GLU A 15 -2.18 -28.87 -11.04
N LEU A 16 -1.57 -27.98 -10.25
CA LEU A 16 -1.91 -27.81 -8.83
C LEU A 16 -3.24 -27.09 -8.60
N GLN A 17 -3.78 -26.34 -9.56
CA GLN A 17 -5.12 -25.74 -9.43
C GLN A 17 -6.25 -26.79 -9.46
N GLY A 18 -5.96 -28.01 -9.90
CA GLY A 18 -6.89 -29.15 -9.84
C GLY A 18 -7.04 -29.77 -8.44
N GLY A 19 -6.23 -29.36 -7.45
CA GLY A 19 -6.30 -29.89 -6.10
C GLY A 19 -6.15 -28.78 -5.06
N HIS A 20 -7.15 -28.62 -4.19
CA HIS A 20 -7.19 -27.69 -3.04
C HIS A 20 -7.89 -26.34 -3.27
N TYR A 21 -9.05 -26.36 -3.94
CA TYR A 21 -10.18 -25.58 -3.45
C TYR A 21 -11.28 -26.53 -3.00
N ASN A 22 -11.77 -26.35 -1.77
CA ASN A 22 -12.96 -26.99 -1.24
C ASN A 22 -14.18 -26.64 -2.12
N ALA A 23 -14.36 -27.36 -3.22
CA ALA A 23 -15.69 -27.71 -3.68
C ALA A 23 -16.13 -28.88 -2.79
N GLY A 24 -17.26 -28.73 -2.08
CA GLY A 24 -17.86 -29.84 -1.33
C GLY A 24 -18.11 -31.07 -2.22
N PRO A 25 -18.41 -32.24 -1.64
CA PRO A 25 -18.60 -33.47 -2.40
C PRO A 25 -19.90 -33.37 -3.21
N LEU A 26 -19.79 -32.78 -4.40
CA LEU A 26 -20.81 -32.81 -5.43
C LEU A 26 -20.19 -33.55 -6.61
N ASP A 27 -20.61 -34.82 -6.66
CA ASP A 27 -20.83 -35.58 -7.88
C ASP A 27 -19.60 -36.02 -8.69
N ASP A 28 -19.19 -37.25 -8.34
CA ASP A 28 -18.64 -38.30 -9.20
C ASP A 28 -19.62 -38.65 -10.37
N TYR A 29 -19.99 -37.65 -11.17
CA TYR A 29 -20.55 -37.90 -12.49
C TYR A 29 -19.43 -37.75 -13.51
N GLU A 30 -19.06 -38.87 -14.13
CA GLU A 30 -18.36 -38.90 -15.42
C GLU A 30 -19.06 -37.91 -16.37
N SER A 31 -18.57 -36.67 -16.42
CA SER A 31 -19.06 -35.68 -17.34
C SER A 31 -18.62 -36.15 -18.72
N LYS A 32 -19.57 -36.71 -19.49
CA LYS A 32 -19.45 -36.82 -20.95
C LYS A 32 -18.78 -35.55 -21.45
N LYS A 33 -17.55 -35.65 -21.99
CA LYS A 33 -16.84 -34.53 -22.62
C LYS A 33 -17.86 -33.80 -23.49
N GLN A 34 -18.26 -32.60 -23.07
CA GLN A 34 -19.11 -31.75 -23.90
C GLN A 34 -18.37 -31.59 -25.22
N HIS A 35 -19.06 -31.83 -26.32
CA HIS A 35 -18.51 -31.63 -27.66
C HIS A 35 -18.36 -30.11 -27.83
N ILE A 36 -17.20 -29.57 -27.45
CA ILE A 36 -16.88 -28.16 -27.68
C ILE A 36 -16.89 -27.96 -29.20
N ASP A 37 -17.50 -26.86 -29.65
CA ASP A 37 -17.48 -26.48 -31.06
C ASP A 37 -16.01 -26.37 -31.52
N PRO A 38 -15.58 -27.07 -32.60
CA PRO A 38 -14.20 -27.00 -33.09
C PRO A 38 -13.69 -25.58 -33.32
N THR A 39 -14.59 -24.65 -33.67
CA THR A 39 -14.24 -23.22 -33.83
C THR A 39 -13.91 -22.57 -32.48
N ALA A 40 -14.69 -22.86 -31.44
CA ALA A 40 -14.44 -22.36 -30.10
C ALA A 40 -13.16 -22.94 -29.49
N GLU A 41 -12.88 -24.22 -29.73
CA GLU A 41 -11.64 -24.87 -29.32
C GLU A 41 -10.41 -24.23 -30.01
N LEU A 42 -10.49 -23.97 -31.31
CA LEU A 42 -9.44 -23.26 -32.05
C LEU A 42 -9.19 -21.85 -31.50
N ILE A 43 -10.25 -21.08 -31.21
CA ILE A 43 -10.15 -19.75 -30.61
C ILE A 43 -9.45 -19.82 -29.26
N LEU A 44 -9.86 -20.75 -28.39
CA LEU A 44 -9.29 -20.91 -27.05
C LEU A 44 -7.80 -21.26 -27.11
N ASN A 45 -7.41 -22.17 -28.01
CA ASN A 45 -6.02 -22.57 -28.17
C ASN A 45 -5.16 -21.41 -28.69
N ILE A 46 -5.58 -20.72 -29.75
CA ILE A 46 -4.82 -19.57 -30.28
C ILE A 46 -4.69 -18.46 -29.23
N CYS A 47 -5.77 -18.13 -28.51
CA CYS A 47 -5.70 -17.10 -27.46
C CYS A 47 -4.86 -17.56 -26.26
N LYS A 48 -4.78 -18.86 -25.98
CA LYS A 48 -3.85 -19.41 -24.99
C LYS A 48 -2.39 -19.26 -25.45
N ASP A 49 -2.09 -19.59 -26.70
CA ASP A 49 -0.75 -19.50 -27.28
C ASP A 49 -0.25 -18.05 -27.31
N ILE A 50 -1.09 -17.10 -27.74
CA ILE A 50 -0.76 -15.66 -27.72
C ILE A 50 -0.44 -15.19 -26.30
N ARG A 51 -1.17 -15.66 -25.29
CA ARG A 51 -0.93 -15.29 -23.88
C ARG A 51 0.36 -15.89 -23.32
N ARG A 52 0.80 -17.05 -23.79
CA ARG A 52 2.04 -17.73 -23.32
C ARG A 52 3.29 -17.33 -24.11
N LEU A 53 3.16 -16.40 -25.05
CA LEU A 53 4.24 -16.03 -25.96
C LEU A 53 5.42 -15.43 -25.18
N GLY A 54 6.62 -15.98 -25.42
CA GLY A 54 7.88 -15.54 -24.80
C GLY A 54 8.22 -16.22 -23.46
N GLU A 55 7.40 -17.14 -22.96
CA GLU A 55 7.64 -17.83 -21.68
C GLU A 55 8.62 -19.02 -21.80
N ASN A 56 9.03 -19.40 -23.01
CA ASN A 56 9.98 -20.49 -23.25
C ASN A 56 11.43 -19.98 -23.19
N ASN A 57 12.30 -20.50 -22.33
CA ASN A 57 13.68 -20.03 -22.19
C ASN A 57 14.53 -20.15 -23.49
N ASN A 58 14.14 -21.01 -24.43
CA ASN A 58 14.85 -21.20 -25.70
C ASN A 58 14.27 -20.33 -26.83
N ILE A 59 15.00 -19.28 -27.22
CA ILE A 59 14.62 -18.33 -28.28
C ILE A 59 14.35 -19.05 -29.62
N ALA A 60 15.11 -20.08 -29.99
CA ALA A 60 14.87 -20.81 -31.24
C ALA A 60 13.50 -21.51 -31.21
N ASN A 61 13.18 -22.18 -30.10
CA ASN A 61 11.88 -22.81 -29.91
C ASN A 61 10.75 -21.77 -29.86
N GLN A 62 10.97 -20.61 -29.24
CA GLN A 62 10.00 -19.51 -29.25
C GLN A 62 9.65 -19.09 -30.68
N VAL A 63 10.66 -18.88 -31.54
CA VAL A 63 10.43 -18.45 -32.93
C VAL A 63 9.75 -19.55 -33.74
N ASP A 64 10.11 -20.81 -33.53
CA ASP A 64 9.45 -21.95 -34.17
C ASP A 64 7.98 -22.09 -33.74
N GLU A 65 7.70 -21.92 -32.44
CA GLU A 65 6.33 -21.90 -31.89
C GLU A 65 5.51 -20.76 -32.50
N ILE A 66 6.06 -19.54 -32.56
CA ILE A 66 5.42 -18.37 -33.20
C ILE A 66 5.11 -18.67 -34.68
N SER A 67 6.05 -19.27 -35.41
CA SER A 67 5.83 -19.67 -36.80
C SER A 67 4.76 -20.75 -36.93
N TYR A 68 4.70 -21.70 -35.99
CA TYR A 68 3.73 -22.78 -35.99
C TYR A 68 2.29 -22.26 -35.80
N PHE A 69 2.01 -21.51 -34.73
CA PHE A 69 0.64 -21.04 -34.46
C PHE A 69 0.22 -19.81 -35.28
N SER A 70 1.14 -19.13 -35.98
CA SER A 70 0.76 -18.13 -37.00
C SER A 70 0.05 -18.76 -38.20
N ASN A 71 0.25 -20.05 -38.50
CA ASN A 71 -0.41 -20.75 -39.61
C ASN A 71 -1.95 -20.80 -39.46
N PRO A 72 -2.52 -21.33 -38.36
CA PRO A 72 -3.97 -21.34 -38.18
C PRO A 72 -4.56 -19.93 -38.07
N ILE A 73 -3.83 -18.96 -37.51
CA ILE A 73 -4.22 -17.55 -37.51
C ILE A 73 -4.44 -17.11 -38.95
N VAL A 74 -3.40 -17.17 -39.79
CA VAL A 74 -3.44 -16.70 -41.19
C VAL A 74 -4.49 -17.44 -42.02
N ALA A 75 -4.67 -18.74 -41.80
CA ALA A 75 -5.60 -19.56 -42.58
C ALA A 75 -7.08 -19.22 -42.32
N GLU A 76 -7.44 -18.86 -41.09
CA GLU A 76 -8.83 -18.72 -40.66
C GLU A 76 -9.23 -17.26 -40.30
N PHE A 77 -8.28 -16.33 -40.22
CA PHE A 77 -8.51 -14.94 -39.77
C PHE A 77 -9.61 -14.21 -40.56
N GLU A 78 -9.65 -14.37 -41.89
CA GLU A 78 -10.67 -13.73 -42.73
C GLU A 78 -11.98 -14.51 -42.81
N LYS A 79 -11.94 -15.81 -42.52
CA LYS A 79 -13.09 -16.71 -42.67
C LYS A 79 -14.02 -16.66 -41.46
N ILE A 80 -13.47 -16.39 -40.27
CA ILE A 80 -14.19 -16.51 -39.00
C ILE A 80 -14.13 -15.18 -38.23
N ASP A 81 -15.22 -14.41 -38.28
CA ASP A 81 -15.31 -13.08 -37.63
C ASP A 81 -15.10 -13.14 -36.11
N ASN A 82 -15.63 -14.18 -35.44
CA ASN A 82 -15.46 -14.39 -34.01
C ASN A 82 -13.99 -14.66 -33.63
N LEU A 83 -13.27 -15.41 -34.48
CA LEU A 83 -11.84 -15.68 -34.30
C LEU A 83 -11.04 -14.38 -34.44
N ARG A 84 -11.28 -13.62 -35.52
CA ARG A 84 -10.62 -12.33 -35.74
C ARG A 84 -10.81 -11.40 -34.55
N THR A 85 -12.04 -11.25 -34.08
CA THR A 85 -12.38 -10.38 -32.95
C THR A 85 -11.69 -10.84 -31.66
N SER A 86 -11.67 -12.15 -31.41
CA SER A 86 -11.03 -12.73 -30.21
C SER A 86 -9.51 -12.55 -30.22
N ILE A 87 -8.86 -12.75 -31.38
CA ILE A 87 -7.42 -12.53 -31.54
C ILE A 87 -7.08 -11.05 -31.34
N LEU A 88 -7.80 -10.13 -31.99
CA LEU A 88 -7.54 -8.69 -31.86
C LEU A 88 -7.70 -8.21 -30.41
N ASN A 89 -8.76 -8.65 -29.72
CA ASN A 89 -8.96 -8.33 -28.31
C ASN A 89 -7.88 -8.95 -27.41
N THR A 90 -7.45 -10.18 -27.68
CA THR A 90 -6.37 -10.84 -26.92
C THR A 90 -5.04 -10.13 -27.12
N LEU A 91 -4.70 -9.73 -28.36
CA LEU A 91 -3.49 -8.95 -28.63
C LEU A 91 -3.52 -7.62 -27.86
N TYR A 92 -4.66 -6.92 -27.87
CA TYR A 92 -4.81 -5.68 -27.13
C TYR A 92 -4.66 -5.88 -25.63
N ALA A 93 -5.32 -6.88 -25.05
CA ALA A 93 -5.18 -7.22 -23.63
C ALA A 93 -3.72 -7.50 -23.26
N VAL A 94 -2.99 -8.32 -24.04
CA VAL A 94 -1.57 -8.62 -23.76
C VAL A 94 -0.69 -7.38 -23.90
N VAL A 95 -0.93 -6.50 -24.88
CA VAL A 95 -0.15 -5.26 -25.03
C VAL A 95 -0.34 -4.31 -23.84
N ILE A 96 -1.57 -4.22 -23.30
CA ILE A 96 -1.88 -3.36 -22.16
C ILE A 96 -1.42 -3.99 -20.84
N GLU A 97 -1.81 -5.22 -20.57
CA GLU A 97 -1.62 -5.90 -19.28
C GLU A 97 -0.22 -6.48 -19.09
N GLN A 98 0.45 -6.85 -20.19
CA GLN A 98 1.74 -7.56 -20.19
C GLN A 98 2.72 -6.93 -21.20
N PRO A 99 3.08 -5.63 -21.03
CA PRO A 99 3.89 -4.90 -22.02
C PRO A 99 5.30 -5.47 -22.22
N GLN A 100 5.82 -6.28 -21.29
CA GLN A 100 7.05 -7.04 -21.48
C GLN A 100 7.00 -7.97 -22.70
N LYS A 101 5.80 -8.43 -23.10
CA LYS A 101 5.60 -9.34 -24.25
C LYS A 101 5.57 -8.63 -25.61
N ILE A 102 5.62 -7.31 -25.65
CA ILE A 102 5.45 -6.50 -26.88
C ILE A 102 6.42 -6.90 -28.01
N ASN A 103 7.71 -7.06 -27.71
CA ASN A 103 8.70 -7.43 -28.74
C ASN A 103 8.38 -8.80 -29.35
N CYS A 104 8.04 -9.73 -28.48
CA CYS A 104 7.67 -11.09 -28.79
C CYS A 104 6.39 -11.15 -29.67
N LEU A 105 5.36 -10.37 -29.31
CA LEU A 105 4.16 -10.17 -30.13
C LEU A 105 4.46 -9.53 -31.49
N SER A 106 5.40 -8.58 -31.56
CA SER A 106 5.75 -7.92 -32.81
C SER A 106 6.26 -8.91 -33.86
N ILE A 107 7.06 -9.91 -33.45
CA ILE A 107 7.57 -10.97 -34.34
C ILE A 107 6.43 -11.82 -34.90
N LEU A 108 5.44 -12.17 -34.07
CA LEU A 108 4.23 -12.85 -34.55
C LEU A 108 3.55 -12.06 -35.66
N ILE A 109 3.37 -10.75 -35.48
CA ILE A 109 2.73 -9.90 -36.48
C ILE A 109 3.58 -9.76 -37.75
N LEU A 110 4.91 -9.66 -37.63
CA LEU A 110 5.81 -9.62 -38.79
C LEU A 110 5.77 -10.91 -39.61
N ILE A 111 5.76 -12.08 -38.95
CA ILE A 111 5.59 -13.38 -39.62
C ILE A 111 4.20 -13.49 -40.25
N CYS A 112 3.15 -13.08 -39.54
CA CYS A 112 1.79 -13.01 -40.10
C CYS A 112 1.74 -12.10 -41.33
N ASN A 113 2.43 -10.94 -41.33
CA ASN A 113 2.48 -10.05 -42.49
C ASN A 113 3.12 -10.73 -43.71
N ALA A 114 4.20 -11.50 -43.49
CA ALA A 114 4.89 -12.24 -44.53
C ALA A 114 4.03 -13.38 -45.13
N LYS A 115 3.16 -14.00 -44.33
CA LYS A 115 2.25 -15.08 -44.76
C LYS A 115 0.93 -14.56 -45.35
N ASN A 116 0.30 -13.57 -44.70
CA ASN A 116 -0.88 -12.85 -45.17
C ASN A 116 -0.93 -11.46 -44.54
N PHE A 117 -0.59 -10.43 -45.33
CA PHE A 117 -0.56 -9.03 -44.89
C PHE A 117 -1.91 -8.49 -44.41
N LEU A 118 -3.03 -9.18 -44.65
CA LEU A 118 -4.33 -8.74 -44.17
C LEU A 118 -4.41 -8.82 -42.65
N VAL A 119 -3.77 -9.81 -42.02
CA VAL A 119 -3.74 -9.94 -40.55
C VAL A 119 -3.10 -8.70 -39.93
N SER A 120 -1.91 -8.32 -40.39
CA SER A 120 -1.19 -7.13 -39.91
C SER A 120 -1.92 -5.83 -40.23
N LYS A 121 -2.57 -5.73 -41.41
CA LYS A 121 -3.44 -4.59 -41.74
C LYS A 121 -4.54 -4.40 -40.68
N TYR A 122 -5.30 -5.45 -40.40
CA TYR A 122 -6.37 -5.40 -39.38
C TYR A 122 -5.83 -5.09 -37.99
N VAL A 123 -4.66 -5.63 -37.62
CA VAL A 123 -4.01 -5.33 -36.34
C VAL A 123 -3.65 -3.84 -36.25
N ILE A 124 -2.98 -3.27 -37.26
CA ILE A 124 -2.59 -1.84 -37.26
C ILE A 124 -3.83 -0.94 -37.23
N GLU A 125 -4.85 -1.22 -38.06
CA GLU A 125 -6.10 -0.48 -38.07
C GLU A 125 -6.84 -0.55 -36.73
N PHE A 126 -6.85 -1.74 -36.09
CA PHE A 126 -7.47 -1.95 -34.79
C PHE A 126 -6.76 -1.19 -33.67
N PHE A 127 -5.44 -1.27 -33.58
CA PHE A 127 -4.67 -0.55 -32.56
C PHE A 127 -4.73 0.97 -32.77
N HIS A 128 -4.70 1.45 -34.02
CA HIS A 128 -4.95 2.86 -34.32
C HIS A 128 -6.36 3.29 -33.86
N ALA A 129 -7.40 2.49 -34.16
CA ALA A 129 -8.76 2.79 -33.72
C ALA A 129 -8.88 2.79 -32.18
N LYS A 130 -8.16 1.90 -31.48
CA LYS A 130 -8.09 1.90 -30.01
C LYS A 130 -7.39 3.15 -29.47
N MET A 131 -6.26 3.58 -30.05
CA MET A 131 -5.62 4.84 -29.68
C MET A 131 -6.58 6.02 -29.86
N GLN A 132 -7.28 6.09 -30.99
CA GLN A 132 -8.24 7.16 -31.24
C GLN A 132 -9.40 7.13 -30.23
N THR A 133 -9.91 5.94 -29.90
CA THR A 133 -10.96 5.75 -28.89
C THR A 133 -10.51 6.23 -27.51
N LEU A 134 -9.27 5.92 -27.11
CA LEU A 134 -8.68 6.37 -25.86
C LEU A 134 -8.54 7.90 -25.83
N LEU A 135 -8.04 8.51 -26.91
CA LEU A 135 -7.94 9.98 -27.04
C LEU A 135 -9.33 10.65 -27.03
N ASP A 136 -10.34 10.04 -27.63
CA ASP A 136 -11.70 10.56 -27.60
C ASP A 136 -12.34 10.40 -26.22
N ALA A 137 -11.96 9.38 -25.45
CA ALA A 137 -12.40 9.20 -24.06
C ALA A 137 -11.87 10.30 -23.12
N VAL A 138 -10.66 10.82 -23.38
CA VAL A 138 -10.15 12.02 -22.67
C VAL A 138 -11.11 13.21 -22.85
N LYS A 139 -11.76 13.33 -24.02
CA LYS A 139 -12.72 14.40 -24.31
C LYS A 139 -14.06 14.19 -23.59
N THR A 140 -14.53 12.95 -23.47
CA THR A 140 -15.88 12.64 -22.94
C THR A 140 -15.95 12.52 -21.42
N GLN A 141 -14.83 12.29 -20.72
CA GLN A 141 -14.80 12.40 -19.25
C GLN A 141 -15.18 13.81 -18.74
N GLN A 142 -15.18 14.82 -19.61
CA GLN A 142 -15.74 16.15 -19.35
C GLN A 142 -17.27 16.19 -19.15
N ALA A 143 -18.02 15.25 -19.75
CA ALA A 143 -19.49 15.29 -19.76
C ALA A 143 -20.12 14.65 -18.51
N LYS A 144 -19.44 13.69 -17.88
CA LYS A 144 -19.92 13.04 -16.65
C LYS A 144 -19.67 13.85 -15.38
N SER A 145 -18.80 14.86 -15.44
CA SER A 145 -18.52 15.75 -14.30
C SER A 145 -19.51 16.91 -14.17
N ALA A 146 -20.41 17.13 -15.14
CA ALA A 146 -21.31 18.28 -15.14
C ALA A 146 -22.79 17.95 -14.86
N ASP A 147 -23.32 16.77 -15.23
CA ASP A 147 -24.80 16.55 -15.23
C ASP A 147 -25.33 15.23 -14.61
N ASP A 148 -24.51 14.30 -14.10
CA ASP A 148 -25.05 13.05 -13.51
C ASP A 148 -25.37 13.20 -11.99
N ILE A 149 -26.29 14.12 -11.67
CA ILE A 149 -27.16 14.06 -10.47
C ILE A 149 -28.55 13.50 -10.83
N GLU A 150 -28.88 13.25 -12.11
CA GLU A 150 -30.18 12.71 -12.46
C GLU A 150 -30.26 11.17 -12.39
N ILE A 151 -31.06 10.76 -11.42
CA ILE A 151 -31.51 9.44 -11.05
C ILE A 151 -32.17 8.74 -12.25
N ASP A 152 -31.53 7.70 -12.80
CA ASP A 152 -32.25 6.69 -13.57
C ASP A 152 -33.09 5.86 -12.58
N LYS A 153 -34.37 6.21 -12.48
CA LYS A 153 -35.40 5.43 -11.78
C LYS A 153 -35.82 4.30 -12.70
N ASP A 154 -35.21 3.13 -12.55
CA ASP A 154 -35.93 1.90 -12.88
C ASP A 154 -35.82 0.91 -11.72
N ASP A 155 -37.00 0.65 -11.14
CA ASP A 155 -37.24 -0.09 -9.92
C ASP A 155 -37.04 -1.59 -10.14
N SER A 156 -36.12 -2.22 -9.41
CA SER A 156 -36.32 -3.53 -8.72
C SER A 156 -35.01 -4.22 -8.35
N LYS A 157 -34.33 -3.71 -7.32
CA LYS A 157 -33.51 -4.45 -6.33
C LYS A 157 -32.88 -3.42 -5.38
N PRO A 158 -32.89 -3.62 -4.06
CA PRO A 158 -32.16 -2.72 -3.16
C PRO A 158 -30.66 -2.98 -3.37
N ALA A 159 -30.04 -2.21 -4.24
CA ALA A 159 -28.58 -2.07 -4.23
C ALA A 159 -28.23 -1.36 -2.92
N SER A 160 -27.31 -1.94 -2.16
CA SER A 160 -26.69 -1.30 -1.00
C SER A 160 -26.12 0.06 -1.42
N LYS A 161 -26.27 1.05 -0.54
CA LYS A 161 -25.71 2.40 -0.72
C LYS A 161 -24.18 2.40 -0.86
N ASP A 162 -23.51 1.30 -0.57
CA ASP A 162 -22.05 1.13 -0.68
C ASP A 162 -21.56 0.91 -2.12
N ALA A 163 -22.44 0.61 -3.08
CA ALA A 163 -22.03 0.29 -4.45
C ALA A 163 -21.77 1.53 -5.36
N LYS A 164 -21.86 2.76 -4.83
CA LYS A 164 -21.68 3.99 -5.63
C LYS A 164 -20.23 4.49 -5.68
N ASP A 165 -19.36 4.05 -4.77
CA ASP A 165 -17.94 4.46 -4.74
C ASP A 165 -16.96 3.38 -5.26
N ASP A 166 -17.42 2.15 -5.50
CA ASP A 166 -16.56 0.98 -5.73
C ASP A 166 -16.35 0.58 -7.20
N ALA A 167 -16.83 1.35 -8.18
CA ALA A 167 -16.44 1.14 -9.57
C ALA A 167 -15.08 1.81 -9.87
N PHE A 168 -14.05 1.43 -9.11
CA PHE A 168 -12.67 1.66 -9.53
C PHE A 168 -12.48 0.88 -10.84
N ASN A 169 -12.34 1.57 -11.97
CA ASN A 169 -11.74 0.93 -13.13
C ASN A 169 -10.30 0.59 -12.70
N GLU A 170 -10.07 -0.68 -12.39
CA GLU A 170 -8.75 -1.29 -12.16
C GLU A 170 -7.93 -1.28 -13.46
N ASP A 171 -7.66 -0.09 -13.99
CA ASP A 171 -6.96 0.15 -15.25
C ASP A 171 -5.84 1.16 -14.99
N ALA A 172 -4.67 0.95 -15.61
CA ALA A 172 -3.53 1.82 -15.46
C ALA A 172 -3.76 3.24 -16.00
N GLY A 173 -4.80 3.46 -16.80
CA GLY A 173 -5.25 4.79 -17.23
C GLY A 173 -5.12 4.99 -18.73
N ILE A 174 -5.73 6.07 -19.23
CA ILE A 174 -5.85 6.29 -20.67
C ILE A 174 -4.48 6.61 -21.27
N LEU A 175 -3.73 7.52 -20.66
CA LEU A 175 -2.43 7.96 -21.14
C LEU A 175 -1.39 6.85 -20.95
N ASN A 176 -1.45 6.12 -19.84
CA ASN A 176 -0.61 4.94 -19.64
C ASN A 176 -0.92 3.81 -20.65
N ASN A 177 -2.18 3.58 -21.00
CA ASN A 177 -2.54 2.59 -22.03
C ASN A 177 -2.09 3.03 -23.43
N LEU A 178 -2.16 4.33 -23.73
CA LEU A 178 -1.61 4.89 -24.97
C LEU A 178 -0.10 4.66 -25.07
N LYS A 179 0.65 4.76 -23.97
CA LYS A 179 2.08 4.41 -23.91
C LYS A 179 2.33 2.97 -24.38
N SER A 180 1.58 2.00 -23.86
CA SER A 180 1.75 0.59 -24.23
C SER A 180 1.40 0.31 -25.69
N ILE A 181 0.35 0.94 -26.22
CA ILE A 181 0.01 0.85 -27.65
C ILE A 181 1.11 1.51 -28.50
N LEU A 182 1.64 2.65 -28.05
CA LEU A 182 2.71 3.35 -28.75
C LEU A 182 3.99 2.50 -28.82
N LYS A 183 4.37 1.83 -27.72
CA LYS A 183 5.45 0.82 -27.68
C LYS A 183 5.20 -0.29 -28.71
N PHE A 184 3.98 -0.84 -28.76
CA PHE A 184 3.65 -1.90 -29.71
C PHE A 184 3.73 -1.45 -31.17
N LEU A 185 3.10 -0.33 -31.53
CA LEU A 185 3.17 0.20 -32.90
C LEU A 185 4.60 0.60 -33.30
N ALA A 186 5.42 1.06 -32.35
CA ALA A 186 6.83 1.37 -32.61
C ALA A 186 7.62 0.13 -33.05
N THR A 187 7.38 -1.03 -32.44
CA THR A 187 8.03 -2.30 -32.87
C THR A 187 7.57 -2.80 -34.24
N LEU A 188 6.41 -2.35 -34.72
CA LEU A 188 5.89 -2.65 -36.05
C LEU A 188 6.37 -1.69 -37.14
N SER A 189 7.34 -0.81 -36.83
CA SER A 189 7.91 0.13 -37.79
C SER A 189 8.33 -0.47 -39.16
N PRO A 190 8.84 -1.71 -39.27
CA PRO A 190 9.21 -2.28 -40.58
C PRO A 190 8.04 -2.46 -41.55
N ILE A 191 6.82 -2.62 -41.02
CA ILE A 191 5.59 -2.84 -41.79
C ILE A 191 4.65 -1.62 -41.79
N ILE A 192 5.11 -0.46 -41.29
CA ILE A 192 4.40 0.81 -41.34
C ILE A 192 4.98 1.68 -42.46
N SER A 193 4.12 2.24 -43.30
CA SER A 193 4.53 3.06 -44.44
C SER A 193 5.07 4.42 -44.02
N ASP A 194 6.04 4.93 -44.77
CA ASP A 194 6.58 6.29 -44.71
C ASP A 194 7.04 6.77 -43.32
N TYR A 195 7.40 5.82 -42.44
CA TYR A 195 7.74 6.11 -41.04
C TYR A 195 6.64 6.93 -40.33
N SER A 196 5.37 6.74 -40.71
CA SER A 196 4.23 7.52 -40.20
C SER A 196 4.06 7.44 -38.67
N ILE A 197 4.53 6.37 -38.03
CA ILE A 197 4.64 6.25 -36.57
C ILE A 197 5.49 7.38 -35.94
N ILE A 198 6.54 7.85 -36.60
CA ILE A 198 7.38 8.97 -36.12
C ILE A 198 6.54 10.25 -36.01
N ASN A 199 5.57 10.46 -36.90
CA ASN A 199 4.69 11.62 -36.84
C ASN A 199 3.76 11.55 -35.62
N VAL A 200 3.33 10.36 -35.22
CA VAL A 200 2.54 10.15 -33.99
C VAL A 200 3.38 10.50 -32.76
N PHE A 201 4.64 10.05 -32.68
CA PHE A 201 5.57 10.45 -31.62
C PHE A 201 5.78 11.97 -31.58
N LYS A 202 6.03 12.60 -32.73
CA LYS A 202 6.17 14.07 -32.84
C LYS A 202 4.91 14.80 -32.37
N GLN A 203 3.74 14.27 -32.71
CA GLN A 203 2.45 14.85 -32.32
C GLN A 203 2.28 14.85 -30.80
N PHE A 204 2.46 13.71 -30.13
CA PHE A 204 2.36 13.63 -28.67
C PHE A 204 3.39 14.51 -27.96
N LEU A 205 4.64 14.51 -28.45
CA LEU A 205 5.70 15.33 -27.86
C LEU A 205 5.40 16.82 -28.01
N SER A 206 4.93 17.25 -29.18
CA SER A 206 4.52 18.66 -29.40
C SER A 206 3.35 19.04 -28.50
N VAL A 207 2.33 18.18 -28.37
CA VAL A 207 1.20 18.41 -27.45
C VAL A 207 1.67 18.55 -26.00
N SER A 208 2.64 17.72 -25.56
CA SER A 208 3.19 17.83 -24.20
C SER A 208 3.92 19.15 -23.97
N ILE A 209 4.72 19.60 -24.94
CA ILE A 209 5.46 20.87 -24.87
C ILE A 209 4.46 22.04 -24.84
N ASP A 210 3.51 22.07 -25.77
CA ASP A 210 2.50 23.13 -25.85
C ASP A 210 1.64 23.19 -24.57
N LEU A 211 1.28 22.03 -24.00
CA LEU A 211 0.51 21.95 -22.77
C LEU A 211 1.32 22.46 -21.57
N GLN A 212 2.59 22.08 -21.45
CA GLN A 212 3.47 22.55 -20.40
C GLN A 212 3.71 24.07 -20.52
N ASP A 213 3.91 24.60 -21.72
CA ASP A 213 4.17 26.01 -21.98
C ASP A 213 2.93 26.91 -21.80
N SER A 214 1.74 26.33 -21.69
CA SER A 214 0.48 27.06 -21.61
C SER A 214 0.16 27.69 -20.25
N ASP A 215 0.90 27.37 -19.18
CA ASP A 215 0.76 27.91 -17.82
C ASP A 215 2.15 28.16 -17.22
N GLU A 216 2.30 29.02 -16.22
CA GLU A 216 3.59 29.19 -15.51
C GLU A 216 3.87 28.05 -14.52
N ASN A 217 2.83 27.34 -14.07
CA ASN A 217 2.97 26.23 -13.12
C ASN A 217 3.17 24.87 -13.83
N ARG A 218 3.59 23.88 -13.05
CA ARG A 218 3.69 22.47 -13.47
C ARG A 218 2.35 21.96 -14.04
N ASN A 219 2.39 21.27 -15.17
CA ASN A 219 1.26 20.49 -15.67
C ASN A 219 1.57 18.99 -15.63
N GLY A 220 0.95 18.26 -14.69
CA GLY A 220 1.21 16.82 -14.50
C GLY A 220 0.84 15.94 -15.71
N VAL A 221 -0.19 16.31 -16.48
CA VAL A 221 -0.58 15.61 -17.72
C VAL A 221 0.46 15.83 -18.81
N ALA A 222 1.04 17.02 -18.90
CA ALA A 222 2.12 17.30 -19.84
C ALA A 222 3.38 16.47 -19.54
N GLU A 223 3.77 16.40 -18.26
CA GLU A 223 4.88 15.56 -17.81
C GLU A 223 4.65 14.08 -18.10
N GLU A 224 3.43 13.58 -17.89
CA GLU A 224 3.07 12.20 -18.19
C GLU A 224 3.19 11.88 -19.68
N ILE A 225 2.60 12.70 -20.55
CA ILE A 225 2.69 12.50 -22.01
C ILE A 225 4.16 12.52 -22.44
N PHE A 226 4.94 13.48 -21.94
CA PHE A 226 6.37 13.59 -22.22
C PHE A 226 7.13 12.33 -21.80
N TYR A 227 6.94 11.88 -20.55
CA TYR A 227 7.57 10.67 -20.03
C TYR A 227 7.16 9.43 -20.85
N ASN A 228 5.87 9.26 -21.12
CA ASN A 228 5.33 8.11 -21.85
C ASN A 228 5.88 8.03 -23.28
N VAL A 229 6.06 9.17 -23.96
CA VAL A 229 6.67 9.21 -25.30
C VAL A 229 8.14 8.82 -25.23
N LEU A 230 8.91 9.39 -24.29
CA LEU A 230 10.35 9.11 -24.18
C LEU A 230 10.65 7.69 -23.72
N ILE A 231 9.86 7.12 -22.81
CA ILE A 231 10.06 5.73 -22.38
C ILE A 231 9.72 4.74 -23.50
N ALA A 232 8.78 5.09 -24.39
CA ALA A 232 8.42 4.27 -25.56
C ALA A 232 9.40 4.42 -26.74
N LEU A 233 10.16 5.51 -26.81
CA LEU A 233 11.00 5.87 -27.96
C LEU A 233 12.00 4.78 -28.38
N PRO A 234 12.73 4.12 -27.46
CA PRO A 234 13.66 3.04 -27.85
C PRO A 234 13.03 1.84 -28.56
N TYR A 235 11.72 1.59 -28.41
CA TYR A 235 11.04 0.51 -29.13
C TYR A 235 11.00 0.72 -30.65
N LEU A 236 11.16 1.95 -31.14
CA LEU A 236 11.29 2.25 -32.58
C LEU A 236 12.50 1.55 -33.20
N LEU A 237 13.55 1.34 -32.40
CA LEU A 237 14.79 0.69 -32.78
C LEU A 237 14.78 -0.82 -32.48
N SER A 238 13.69 -1.39 -31.96
CA SER A 238 13.65 -2.82 -31.59
C SER A 238 13.82 -3.74 -32.81
N ASN A 239 13.07 -3.48 -33.88
CA ASN A 239 13.09 -4.27 -35.12
C ASN A 239 13.68 -3.51 -36.34
N ASP A 240 13.95 -2.22 -36.23
CA ASP A 240 14.53 -1.39 -37.30
C ASP A 240 15.71 -0.55 -36.78
N PHE A 241 16.93 -1.02 -37.05
CA PHE A 241 18.18 -0.33 -36.73
C PHE A 241 18.81 0.34 -37.96
N SER A 242 18.02 0.75 -38.95
CA SER A 242 18.50 1.47 -40.13
C SER A 242 18.98 2.90 -39.80
N ASP A 243 19.94 3.40 -40.58
CA ASP A 243 20.46 4.77 -40.42
C ASP A 243 19.36 5.84 -40.54
N GLU A 244 18.34 5.58 -41.37
CA GLU A 244 17.18 6.46 -41.53
C GLU A 244 16.31 6.50 -40.26
N MET A 245 16.02 5.33 -39.66
CA MET A 245 15.31 5.25 -38.40
C MET A 245 16.07 5.93 -37.26
N ILE A 246 17.39 5.67 -37.14
CA ILE A 246 18.24 6.31 -36.13
C ILE A 246 18.18 7.83 -36.26
N LYS A 247 18.23 8.37 -37.48
CA LYS A 247 18.10 9.81 -37.71
C LYS A 247 16.75 10.35 -37.21
N HIS A 248 15.64 9.66 -37.52
CA HIS A 248 14.32 10.06 -37.05
C HIS A 248 14.18 10.02 -35.53
N VAL A 249 14.74 8.99 -34.89
CA VAL A 249 14.75 8.86 -33.44
C VAL A 249 15.59 9.97 -32.81
N ASN A 250 16.73 10.32 -33.41
CA ASN A 250 17.56 11.44 -32.97
C ASN A 250 16.80 12.78 -33.08
N ASP A 251 16.04 13.01 -34.16
CA ASP A 251 15.19 14.20 -34.31
C ASP A 251 14.12 14.30 -33.20
N LEU A 252 13.58 13.16 -32.73
CA LEU A 252 12.63 13.13 -31.61
C LEU A 252 13.31 13.51 -30.28
N VAL A 253 14.53 13.03 -30.04
CA VAL A 253 15.31 13.41 -28.85
C VAL A 253 15.60 14.92 -28.84
N GLU A 254 15.97 15.50 -29.99
CA GLU A 254 16.17 16.95 -30.13
C GLU A 254 14.87 17.74 -29.89
N LEU A 255 13.72 17.21 -30.33
CA LEU A 255 12.43 17.82 -30.00
C LEU A 255 12.14 17.76 -28.49
N GLY A 256 12.54 16.68 -27.81
CA GLY A 256 12.37 16.50 -26.37
C GLY A 256 13.11 17.54 -25.53
N HIS A 257 14.24 18.06 -26.01
CA HIS A 257 14.99 19.14 -25.33
C HIS A 257 14.22 20.46 -25.25
N LYS A 258 13.12 20.62 -25.99
CA LYS A 258 12.27 21.82 -25.91
C LYS A 258 11.27 21.77 -24.76
N PHE A 259 11.07 20.62 -24.13
CA PHE A 259 10.17 20.51 -22.99
C PHE A 259 10.77 21.21 -21.76
N ASN A 260 10.07 22.20 -21.24
CA ASN A 260 10.53 22.97 -20.09
C ASN A 260 9.99 22.38 -18.78
N ILE A 261 10.88 21.81 -17.96
CA ILE A 261 10.50 21.30 -16.63
C ILE A 261 10.34 22.51 -15.69
N LYS A 262 9.12 22.68 -15.17
CA LYS A 262 8.74 23.82 -14.32
C LYS A 262 8.76 23.42 -12.85
N ASP A 263 9.95 23.42 -12.28
CA ASP A 263 10.16 23.23 -10.84
C ASP A 263 10.13 24.59 -10.13
N LYS A 264 9.36 24.71 -9.04
CA LYS A 264 9.33 25.92 -8.20
C LYS A 264 10.56 26.03 -7.28
N ASP A 265 11.23 24.90 -7.01
CA ASP A 265 12.41 24.82 -6.17
C ASP A 265 13.70 24.68 -6.98
N GLU A 266 14.64 25.61 -6.78
CA GLU A 266 16.00 25.52 -7.33
C GLU A 266 16.76 24.28 -6.80
N SER A 267 16.31 23.68 -5.69
CA SER A 267 16.90 22.49 -5.05
C SER A 267 16.41 21.16 -5.66
N ASN A 268 15.34 21.16 -6.48
CA ASN A 268 14.64 19.98 -7.00
C ASN A 268 14.11 18.98 -5.93
N GLN A 269 14.11 19.34 -4.65
CA GLN A 269 13.65 18.47 -3.55
C GLN A 269 12.25 18.89 -3.10
N ILE A 270 11.38 17.91 -2.84
CA ILE A 270 10.04 18.14 -2.27
C ILE A 270 10.04 17.43 -0.92
N SER A 271 10.24 18.21 0.15
CA SER A 271 10.49 17.69 1.49
C SER A 271 9.33 16.84 1.99
N ILE A 272 8.08 17.22 1.70
CA ILE A 272 6.88 16.50 2.14
C ILE A 272 6.82 15.05 1.62
N TRP A 273 7.47 14.73 0.49
CA TRP A 273 7.49 13.39 -0.11
C TRP A 273 8.80 12.65 0.07
N GLU A 274 9.74 13.18 0.84
CA GLU A 274 10.99 12.50 1.13
C GLU A 274 10.76 11.25 1.99
N PRO A 275 11.21 10.07 1.53
CA PRO A 275 11.07 8.82 2.26
C PRO A 275 11.99 8.73 3.47
N PHE A 276 13.11 9.46 3.43
CA PHE A 276 14.10 9.55 4.51
C PHE A 276 14.33 11.01 4.83
N ASP A 277 14.35 11.32 6.12
CA ASP A 277 14.62 12.63 6.69
C ASP A 277 15.78 12.46 7.66
N SER A 278 16.80 13.29 7.54
CA SER A 278 17.97 13.22 8.42
C SER A 278 17.60 13.52 9.87
N LYS A 279 16.49 14.22 10.15
CA LYS A 279 15.99 14.64 11.47
C LYS A 279 16.94 15.57 12.23
N SER A 280 18.26 15.43 12.06
CA SER A 280 19.32 16.23 12.62
C SER A 280 20.51 16.24 11.67
N GLY A 281 21.29 17.32 11.67
CA GLY A 281 22.46 17.45 10.78
C GLY A 281 23.57 16.42 11.00
N ASN A 282 23.47 15.54 12.00
CA ASN A 282 24.40 14.43 12.19
C ASN A 282 24.09 13.23 11.29
N PHE A 283 22.88 13.15 10.72
CA PHE A 283 22.46 12.05 9.85
C PHE A 283 22.37 12.46 8.38
N ASP A 284 22.73 13.70 8.02
CA ASP A 284 22.68 14.18 6.63
C ASP A 284 23.56 13.33 5.71
N ASP A 285 24.77 13.00 6.18
CA ASP A 285 25.72 12.14 5.46
C ASP A 285 25.36 10.64 5.52
N GLU A 286 24.36 10.26 6.32
CA GLU A 286 23.90 8.87 6.51
C GLU A 286 22.63 8.54 5.72
N LEU A 287 22.07 9.51 4.98
CA LEU A 287 20.87 9.30 4.17
C LEU A 287 21.11 8.22 3.09
N PRO A 288 20.21 7.24 2.95
CA PRO A 288 20.41 6.14 2.00
C PRO A 288 20.47 6.60 0.54
N TYR A 289 19.62 7.57 0.18
CA TYR A 289 19.60 8.23 -1.11
C TYR A 289 18.77 9.52 -1.03
N HIS A 290 19.01 10.43 -1.97
CA HIS A 290 18.15 11.60 -2.17
C HIS A 290 17.06 11.32 -3.20
N LEU A 291 15.87 11.85 -2.92
CA LEU A 291 14.72 11.71 -3.80
C LEU A 291 14.99 12.33 -5.17
N LYS A 292 14.68 11.60 -6.24
CA LYS A 292 14.79 12.10 -7.62
C LYS A 292 13.43 11.99 -8.32
N LYS A 293 13.00 13.07 -8.97
CA LYS A 293 11.77 13.10 -9.77
C LYS A 293 11.98 12.34 -11.08
N MET A 294 11.05 11.46 -11.45
CA MET A 294 11.14 10.65 -12.67
C MET A 294 11.28 11.51 -13.93
N ILE A 295 10.60 12.66 -13.97
CA ILE A 295 10.63 13.59 -15.09
C ILE A 295 12.04 14.18 -15.34
N ASN A 296 12.83 14.37 -14.28
CA ASN A 296 14.20 14.89 -14.36
C ASN A 296 15.20 13.83 -14.84
N LEU A 297 14.82 12.55 -14.83
CA LEU A 297 15.71 11.43 -15.16
C LEU A 297 15.55 10.94 -16.59
N ILE A 298 14.34 11.00 -17.17
CA ILE A 298 14.04 10.31 -18.42
C ILE A 298 14.83 10.84 -19.62
N LEU A 299 14.87 12.16 -19.84
CA LEU A 299 15.60 12.73 -20.99
C LEU A 299 17.12 12.54 -20.86
N PRO A 300 17.77 12.84 -19.71
CA PRO A 300 19.20 12.53 -19.53
C PRO A 300 19.52 11.05 -19.71
N SER A 301 18.66 10.15 -19.22
CA SER A 301 18.82 8.70 -19.38
C SER A 301 18.78 8.27 -20.85
N ILE A 302 17.88 8.86 -21.65
CA ILE A 302 17.79 8.63 -23.09
C ILE A 302 19.01 9.18 -23.82
N VAL A 303 19.49 10.39 -23.48
CA VAL A 303 20.70 10.97 -24.07
C VAL A 303 21.93 10.10 -23.77
N LYS A 304 22.03 9.56 -22.55
CA LYS A 304 23.09 8.60 -22.19
C LYS A 304 22.99 7.32 -23.01
N LEU A 305 21.78 6.80 -23.23
CA LEU A 305 21.53 5.60 -24.04
C LEU A 305 21.81 5.83 -25.54
N GLN A 306 21.56 7.05 -26.05
CA GLN A 306 21.83 7.47 -27.42
C GLN A 306 23.34 7.42 -27.76
N GLY A 307 24.20 7.63 -26.76
CA GLY A 307 25.66 7.67 -26.91
C GLY A 307 26.17 8.98 -27.52
N GLU A 308 27.46 9.28 -27.32
CA GLU A 308 28.08 10.54 -27.80
C GLU A 308 28.02 10.69 -29.33
N ASP A 309 28.10 9.58 -30.05
CA ASP A 309 28.03 9.50 -31.51
C ASP A 309 26.59 9.42 -32.04
N LYS A 310 25.59 9.41 -31.15
CA LYS A 310 24.17 9.24 -31.44
C LYS A 310 23.85 7.97 -32.24
N SER A 311 24.65 6.91 -32.06
CA SER A 311 24.50 5.64 -32.78
C SER A 311 23.58 4.64 -32.08
N TRP A 312 23.21 4.87 -30.82
CA TRP A 312 22.43 3.93 -30.00
C TRP A 312 23.11 2.56 -29.81
N SER A 313 24.44 2.53 -29.84
CA SER A 313 25.23 1.31 -29.64
C SER A 313 25.03 0.69 -28.25
N ASP A 314 24.65 1.49 -27.26
CA ASP A 314 24.30 1.03 -25.91
C ASP A 314 22.90 0.44 -25.79
N LEU A 315 22.07 0.52 -26.83
CA LEU A 315 20.78 -0.17 -26.90
C LEU A 315 20.87 -1.50 -27.67
N LYS A 316 21.64 -1.49 -28.77
CA LYS A 316 21.70 -2.60 -29.73
C LYS A 316 22.12 -3.92 -29.07
N ASP A 317 21.28 -4.94 -29.17
CA ASP A 317 21.47 -6.29 -28.60
C ASP A 317 21.62 -6.35 -27.06
N LYS A 318 21.45 -5.23 -26.34
CA LYS A 318 21.62 -5.13 -24.88
C LYS A 318 20.30 -5.19 -24.10
N LEU A 319 19.23 -4.59 -24.62
CA LEU A 319 17.92 -4.58 -23.95
C LEU A 319 16.93 -5.56 -24.59
N PHE A 320 16.62 -5.35 -25.88
CA PHE A 320 15.64 -6.16 -26.60
C PHE A 320 16.28 -7.43 -27.16
N ILE A 321 15.48 -8.50 -27.22
CA ILE A 321 15.90 -9.75 -27.86
C ILE A 321 15.99 -9.51 -29.38
N ASN A 322 17.13 -9.83 -29.96
CA ASN A 322 17.31 -9.78 -31.40
C ASN A 322 16.79 -11.07 -32.05
N PHE A 323 15.59 -11.00 -32.62
CA PHE A 323 14.97 -12.13 -33.32
C PHE A 323 15.39 -12.23 -34.79
N LYS A 324 16.14 -11.25 -35.33
CA LYS A 324 16.38 -11.09 -36.76
C LYS A 324 17.00 -12.32 -37.40
N GLU A 325 18.03 -12.90 -36.77
CA GLU A 325 18.74 -14.07 -37.30
C GLU A 325 17.84 -15.32 -37.44
N LEU A 326 16.81 -15.44 -36.60
CA LEU A 326 15.91 -16.59 -36.57
C LEU A 326 14.59 -16.33 -37.31
N ALA A 327 14.09 -15.09 -37.27
CA ALA A 327 12.84 -14.69 -37.89
C ALA A 327 12.99 -14.37 -39.38
N ASP A 328 14.10 -13.75 -39.82
CA ASP A 328 14.32 -13.36 -41.22
C ASP A 328 14.24 -14.57 -42.18
N PRO A 329 14.87 -15.74 -41.89
CA PRO A 329 14.74 -16.91 -42.75
C PRO A 329 13.30 -17.39 -42.92
N ILE A 330 12.50 -17.33 -41.86
CA ILE A 330 11.08 -17.71 -41.87
C ILE A 330 10.25 -16.71 -42.66
N ILE A 331 10.52 -15.42 -42.49
CA ILE A 331 9.87 -14.33 -43.23
C ILE A 331 10.18 -14.45 -44.72
N GLU A 332 11.45 -14.63 -45.10
CA GLU A 332 11.86 -14.79 -46.49
C GLU A 332 11.25 -16.04 -47.15
N ASP A 333 11.22 -17.16 -46.45
CA ASP A 333 10.58 -18.39 -46.95
C ASP A 333 9.07 -18.21 -47.10
N SER A 334 8.43 -17.57 -46.11
CA SER A 334 7.00 -17.26 -46.15
C SER A 334 6.65 -16.36 -47.34
N LEU A 335 7.45 -15.33 -47.62
CA LEU A 335 7.26 -14.43 -48.77
C LEU A 335 7.45 -15.14 -50.11
N LYS A 336 8.45 -16.03 -50.22
CA LYS A 336 8.66 -16.83 -51.45
C LYS A 336 7.49 -17.77 -51.74
N ASN A 337 6.86 -18.30 -50.69
CA ASN A 337 5.75 -19.24 -50.78
C ASN A 337 4.37 -18.55 -50.74
N ASN A 338 4.33 -17.22 -50.63
CA ASN A 338 3.10 -16.45 -50.51
C ASN A 338 2.38 -16.33 -51.87
N THR A 339 1.08 -16.58 -51.89
CA THR A 339 0.26 -16.47 -53.10
C THR A 339 -0.28 -15.06 -53.36
N ILE A 340 -0.19 -14.17 -52.38
CA ILE A 340 -0.77 -12.81 -52.39
C ILE A 340 0.30 -11.73 -52.66
N SER A 341 1.43 -11.76 -51.95
CA SER A 341 2.54 -10.80 -52.13
C SER A 341 3.89 -11.44 -51.83
N ASN A 342 4.86 -11.24 -52.72
CA ASN A 342 6.24 -11.72 -52.55
C ASN A 342 7.15 -10.70 -51.84
N GLU A 343 6.63 -9.50 -51.56
CA GLU A 343 7.33 -8.44 -50.84
C GLU A 343 6.60 -8.11 -49.53
N ILE A 344 7.34 -7.63 -48.54
CA ILE A 344 6.78 -7.13 -47.28
C ILE A 344 5.86 -5.95 -47.60
N VAL A 345 4.56 -6.14 -47.35
CA VAL A 345 3.57 -5.08 -47.51
C VAL A 345 3.65 -4.15 -46.31
N LYS A 346 3.76 -2.83 -46.59
CA LYS A 346 3.71 -1.77 -45.59
C LYS A 346 2.31 -1.15 -45.55
N HIS A 347 1.84 -0.83 -44.35
CA HIS A 347 0.50 -0.31 -44.10
C HIS A 347 0.55 1.16 -43.65
N PRO A 348 -0.35 2.02 -44.15
CA PRO A 348 -0.40 3.41 -43.69
C PRO A 348 -0.91 3.49 -42.24
N LEU A 349 -0.30 4.35 -41.43
CA LEU A 349 -0.81 4.74 -40.12
C LEU A 349 -1.33 6.20 -40.21
N PRO A 350 -2.64 6.43 -40.15
CA PRO A 350 -3.19 7.78 -40.20
C PRO A 350 -2.74 8.65 -39.03
N GLN A 351 -2.87 9.97 -39.18
CA GLN A 351 -2.66 10.91 -38.09
C GLN A 351 -3.81 10.82 -37.07
N LEU A 352 -3.49 10.88 -35.78
CA LEU A 352 -4.47 10.87 -34.70
C LEU A 352 -5.10 12.24 -34.51
N SER A 353 -6.38 12.27 -34.12
CA SER A 353 -7.07 13.49 -33.71
C SER A 353 -6.90 13.73 -32.22
N THR A 354 -5.85 14.46 -31.84
CA THR A 354 -5.52 14.78 -30.44
C THR A 354 -6.58 15.68 -29.78
N PRO A 355 -6.83 15.52 -28.47
CA PRO A 355 -7.65 16.46 -27.69
C PRO A 355 -7.12 17.89 -27.76
N SER A 356 -8.01 18.88 -27.55
CA SER A 356 -7.57 20.27 -27.39
C SER A 356 -6.80 20.46 -26.09
N LEU A 357 -5.99 21.51 -26.00
CA LEU A 357 -5.24 21.85 -24.79
C LEU A 357 -6.18 22.05 -23.59
N ASP A 358 -7.33 22.69 -23.79
CA ASP A 358 -8.33 22.89 -22.74
C ASP A 358 -8.91 21.57 -22.21
N SER A 359 -9.11 20.59 -23.09
CA SER A 359 -9.55 19.25 -22.68
C SER A 359 -8.49 18.52 -21.86
N LEU A 360 -7.21 18.66 -22.21
CA LEU A 360 -6.12 18.05 -21.46
C LEU A 360 -5.91 18.72 -20.08
N LYS A 361 -6.08 20.04 -19.99
CA LYS A 361 -6.01 20.77 -18.70
C LYS A 361 -7.09 20.33 -17.72
N THR A 362 -8.27 20.01 -18.23
CA THR A 362 -9.44 19.61 -17.43
C THR A 362 -9.55 18.09 -17.25
N TYR A 363 -8.63 17.31 -17.81
CA TYR A 363 -8.63 15.85 -17.71
C TYR A 363 -8.42 15.41 -16.25
N GLU A 364 -9.35 14.61 -15.70
CA GLU A 364 -9.35 14.13 -14.32
C GLU A 364 -9.35 12.59 -14.27
N PRO A 365 -8.18 11.94 -14.39
CA PRO A 365 -8.08 10.49 -14.21
C PRO A 365 -8.44 10.09 -12.78
N ARG A 366 -9.12 8.95 -12.60
CA ARG A 366 -9.45 8.37 -11.29
C ARG A 366 -8.84 6.98 -11.17
N GLY A 367 -8.22 6.68 -10.02
CA GLY A 367 -7.81 5.32 -9.65
C GLY A 367 -6.72 4.67 -10.52
N SER A 368 -5.93 5.46 -11.24
CA SER A 368 -4.97 4.97 -12.26
C SER A 368 -3.57 5.59 -12.12
N ILE A 369 -2.59 5.09 -12.89
CA ILE A 369 -1.24 5.68 -12.96
C ILE A 369 -1.30 7.14 -13.41
N ASP A 370 -2.18 7.48 -14.34
CA ASP A 370 -2.42 8.86 -14.81
C ASP A 370 -2.77 9.82 -13.64
N ASN A 371 -3.56 9.36 -12.66
CA ASN A 371 -3.92 10.17 -11.50
C ASN A 371 -2.70 10.51 -10.63
N LEU A 372 -1.73 9.61 -10.54
CA LEU A 372 -0.50 9.87 -9.81
C LEU A 372 0.30 11.00 -10.46
N TRP A 373 0.43 10.99 -11.78
CA TRP A 373 1.13 12.05 -12.52
C TRP A 373 0.43 13.40 -12.40
N LYS A 374 -0.90 13.40 -12.51
CA LYS A 374 -1.68 14.63 -12.39
C LYS A 374 -1.49 15.28 -11.03
N LYS A 375 -1.74 14.51 -9.95
CA LYS A 375 -1.74 15.06 -8.58
C LYS A 375 -0.35 15.47 -8.12
N HIS A 376 0.68 14.65 -8.35
CA HIS A 376 2.00 14.87 -7.76
C HIS A 376 3.14 14.47 -8.71
N PRO A 377 4.30 15.15 -8.67
CA PRO A 377 5.55 14.65 -9.23
C PRO A 377 5.84 13.21 -8.81
N ARG A 378 6.13 12.37 -9.81
CA ARG A 378 6.46 10.95 -9.59
C ARG A 378 7.89 10.81 -9.10
N VAL A 379 8.05 10.03 -8.04
CA VAL A 379 9.35 9.73 -7.41
C VAL A 379 9.53 8.23 -7.25
N LEU A 380 10.79 7.79 -7.20
CA LEU A 380 11.13 6.36 -7.11
C LEU A 380 11.80 6.03 -5.78
N PHE A 381 11.42 4.88 -5.23
CA PHE A 381 12.06 4.31 -4.04
C PHE A 381 13.27 3.45 -4.44
N GLN A 382 14.30 3.42 -3.60
CA GLN A 382 15.53 2.64 -3.81
C GLN A 382 15.87 1.80 -2.57
N VAL A 383 16.30 0.55 -2.78
CA VAL A 383 16.56 -0.42 -1.71
C VAL A 383 17.95 -1.07 -1.84
N TYR A 384 18.30 -1.62 -3.01
CA TYR A 384 19.35 -2.64 -3.06
C TYR A 384 20.78 -2.14 -3.34
N ASN A 385 20.96 -1.12 -4.19
CA ASN A 385 22.28 -0.65 -4.65
C ASN A 385 23.12 0.12 -3.60
N ILE A 386 22.78 -0.01 -2.31
CA ILE A 386 23.39 0.78 -1.22
C ILE A 386 24.34 -0.08 -0.39
N THR A 387 24.09 -1.40 -0.34
CA THR A 387 24.79 -2.32 0.58
C THR A 387 25.99 -3.03 -0.05
N THR A 388 26.12 -3.00 -1.37
CA THR A 388 27.13 -3.74 -2.15
C THR A 388 28.00 -2.80 -2.98
N ASP A 389 29.24 -3.19 -3.24
CA ASP A 389 30.20 -2.45 -4.11
C ASP A 389 29.86 -2.51 -5.61
N PHE A 390 28.72 -3.09 -5.96
CA PHE A 390 28.19 -3.27 -7.31
C PHE A 390 26.67 -3.17 -7.28
N GLU A 391 26.08 -2.92 -8.43
CA GLU A 391 24.64 -2.77 -8.59
C GLU A 391 23.97 -4.15 -8.78
N THR A 392 22.91 -4.44 -8.02
CA THR A 392 22.05 -5.63 -8.24
C THR A 392 20.74 -5.28 -8.94
N VAL A 393 20.42 -3.99 -9.04
CA VAL A 393 19.37 -3.45 -9.92
C VAL A 393 19.98 -2.34 -10.78
N PRO A 394 19.49 -2.11 -12.01
CA PRO A 394 19.99 -0.98 -12.80
C PRO A 394 19.71 0.35 -12.09
N SER A 395 20.70 1.24 -12.10
CA SER A 395 20.55 2.59 -11.55
C SER A 395 19.33 3.32 -12.14
N ILE A 396 18.60 4.04 -11.28
CA ILE A 396 17.45 4.87 -11.70
C ILE A 396 17.85 6.04 -12.60
N ASP A 397 19.13 6.41 -12.64
CA ASP A 397 19.69 7.41 -13.56
C ASP A 397 19.97 6.84 -14.97
N SER A 398 19.58 5.57 -15.20
CA SER A 398 19.70 4.90 -16.49
C SER A 398 18.33 4.58 -17.07
N TYR A 399 18.27 4.52 -18.39
CA TYR A 399 17.03 4.12 -19.08
C TYR A 399 16.56 2.73 -18.63
N HIS A 400 17.48 1.78 -18.43
CA HIS A 400 17.17 0.42 -17.98
C HIS A 400 16.44 0.42 -16.62
N GLY A 401 16.88 1.26 -15.67
CA GLY A 401 16.25 1.39 -14.36
C GLY A 401 14.83 1.94 -14.43
N LEU A 402 14.64 3.03 -15.20
CA LEU A 402 13.31 3.61 -15.42
C LEU A 402 12.38 2.66 -16.17
N PHE A 403 12.90 1.99 -17.20
CA PHE A 403 12.18 1.07 -18.07
C PHE A 403 11.64 -0.15 -17.33
N LEU A 404 12.49 -0.82 -16.53
CA LEU A 404 12.07 -2.01 -15.80
C LEU A 404 11.07 -1.68 -14.70
N LYS A 405 11.20 -0.51 -14.05
CA LYS A 405 10.19 -0.03 -13.09
C LYS A 405 8.87 0.30 -13.79
N ASP A 406 8.92 1.00 -14.93
CA ASP A 406 7.74 1.33 -15.73
C ASP A 406 6.94 0.07 -16.14
N ILE A 407 7.62 -0.94 -16.69
CA ILE A 407 6.99 -2.22 -17.04
C ILE A 407 6.42 -2.92 -15.81
N SER A 408 7.16 -2.95 -14.69
CA SER A 408 6.70 -3.60 -13.47
C SER A 408 5.46 -2.92 -12.90
N PHE A 409 5.37 -1.58 -12.96
CA PHE A 409 4.20 -0.83 -12.53
C PHE A 409 2.98 -1.09 -13.44
N ASP A 410 3.20 -1.17 -14.76
CA ASP A 410 2.14 -1.52 -15.71
C ASP A 410 1.56 -2.90 -15.42
N ILE A 411 2.41 -3.91 -15.20
CA ILE A 411 1.99 -5.28 -14.83
C ILE A 411 1.23 -5.28 -13.51
N LEU A 412 1.77 -4.62 -12.48
CA LEU A 412 1.15 -4.59 -11.15
C LEU A 412 -0.22 -3.92 -11.15
N THR A 413 -0.41 -2.90 -11.98
CA THR A 413 -1.65 -2.13 -12.04
C THR A 413 -2.69 -2.83 -12.91
N ASN A 414 -2.31 -3.23 -14.12
CA ASN A 414 -3.25 -3.84 -15.08
C ASN A 414 -3.61 -5.29 -14.73
N LEU A 415 -2.83 -5.97 -13.90
CA LEU A 415 -3.16 -7.31 -13.38
C LEU A 415 -3.55 -7.29 -11.90
N SER A 416 -3.99 -6.14 -11.36
CA SER A 416 -4.41 -6.02 -9.95
C SER A 416 -5.48 -7.04 -9.54
N PHE A 417 -6.39 -7.35 -10.47
CA PHE A 417 -7.44 -8.35 -10.28
C PHE A 417 -6.91 -9.78 -10.08
N ASN A 418 -5.65 -10.05 -10.44
CA ASN A 418 -5.04 -11.38 -10.33
C ASN A 418 -3.58 -11.32 -9.86
N GLN A 419 -3.43 -11.22 -8.53
CA GLN A 419 -2.13 -11.19 -7.86
C GLN A 419 -1.19 -12.35 -8.24
N LYS A 420 -1.71 -13.54 -8.56
CA LYS A 420 -0.89 -14.71 -8.93
C LYS A 420 -0.31 -14.57 -10.32
N GLU A 421 -1.08 -14.00 -11.24
CA GLU A 421 -0.55 -13.73 -12.58
C GLU A 421 0.47 -12.59 -12.52
N ALA A 422 0.18 -11.54 -11.75
CA ALA A 422 1.13 -10.45 -11.52
C ALA A 422 2.46 -10.96 -10.93
N SER A 423 2.43 -11.85 -9.91
CA SER A 423 3.64 -12.43 -9.32
C SER A 423 4.44 -13.27 -10.32
N ILE A 424 3.77 -14.10 -11.12
CA ILE A 424 4.41 -14.92 -12.15
C ILE A 424 5.09 -14.01 -13.16
N GLN A 425 4.36 -13.07 -13.77
CA GLN A 425 4.87 -12.21 -14.83
C GLN A 425 6.06 -11.36 -14.38
N LEU A 426 6.08 -10.88 -13.13
CA LEU A 426 7.23 -10.19 -12.55
C LEU A 426 8.43 -11.13 -12.35
N SER A 427 8.20 -12.37 -11.94
CA SER A 427 9.25 -13.36 -11.63
C SER A 427 9.94 -13.94 -12.87
N ILE A 428 9.33 -13.78 -14.05
CA ILE A 428 9.85 -14.24 -15.34
C ILE A 428 10.22 -13.08 -16.29
N LEU A 429 10.36 -11.85 -15.77
CA LEU A 429 10.73 -10.68 -16.58
C LEU A 429 12.02 -10.88 -17.37
N ASP A 430 12.96 -11.67 -16.84
CA ASP A 430 14.24 -11.99 -17.49
C ASP A 430 14.09 -12.71 -18.83
N LEU A 431 12.97 -13.41 -19.06
CA LEU A 431 12.73 -14.17 -20.29
C LEU A 431 12.41 -13.32 -21.51
N PHE A 432 11.97 -12.07 -21.30
CA PHE A 432 11.47 -11.20 -22.38
C PHE A 432 12.50 -10.19 -22.90
N PHE A 433 13.69 -10.17 -22.31
CA PHE A 433 14.78 -9.23 -22.63
C PHE A 433 16.06 -9.97 -23.01
N SER A 434 17.09 -9.22 -23.42
CA SER A 434 18.38 -9.80 -23.83
C SER A 434 18.94 -10.73 -22.75
N ARG A 435 19.46 -11.89 -23.16
CA ARG A 435 19.93 -12.96 -22.25
C ARG A 435 21.05 -12.54 -21.32
N ASN A 436 21.80 -11.51 -21.69
CA ASN A 436 22.92 -11.00 -20.91
C ASN A 436 22.52 -9.82 -19.99
N LEU A 437 21.24 -9.42 -19.99
CA LEU A 437 20.75 -8.29 -19.20
C LEU A 437 20.74 -8.61 -17.70
N PHE A 438 20.39 -9.84 -17.34
CA PHE A 438 20.32 -10.32 -15.96
C PHE A 438 21.30 -11.46 -15.70
N THR A 439 21.73 -11.58 -14.45
CA THR A 439 22.38 -12.79 -13.94
C THR A 439 21.38 -13.95 -13.92
N PRO A 440 21.85 -15.23 -13.95
CA PRO A 440 20.95 -16.37 -13.80
C PRO A 440 20.06 -16.25 -12.54
N PRO A 441 18.75 -16.56 -12.63
CA PRO A 441 17.85 -16.48 -11.48
C PRO A 441 18.32 -17.32 -10.29
N GLY A 442 18.11 -16.81 -9.08
CA GLY A 442 18.57 -17.45 -7.84
C GLY A 442 20.05 -17.26 -7.51
N SER A 443 20.82 -16.50 -8.31
CA SER A 443 22.23 -16.20 -8.00
C SER A 443 22.38 -15.53 -6.63
N SER A 444 23.31 -16.01 -5.80
CA SER A 444 23.61 -15.45 -4.48
C SER A 444 24.49 -14.20 -4.56
N ILE A 445 24.49 -13.36 -3.52
CA ILE A 445 25.36 -12.17 -3.47
C ILE A 445 26.84 -12.52 -3.55
N ASP A 446 27.25 -13.67 -3.00
CA ASP A 446 28.64 -14.13 -3.06
C ASP A 446 29.05 -14.46 -4.52
N GLN A 447 28.16 -15.12 -5.27
CA GLN A 447 28.38 -15.39 -6.69
C GLN A 447 28.48 -14.10 -7.51
N LEU A 448 27.63 -13.11 -7.22
CA LEU A 448 27.71 -11.80 -7.88
C LEU A 448 28.98 -11.03 -7.53
N SER A 449 29.46 -11.19 -6.30
CA SER A 449 30.73 -10.60 -5.87
C SER A 449 31.91 -11.18 -6.64
N MET A 450 31.89 -12.49 -6.94
CA MET A 450 32.88 -13.12 -7.83
C MET A 450 32.77 -12.57 -9.25
N ILE A 451 31.57 -12.52 -9.82
CA ILE A 451 31.34 -11.94 -11.17
C ILE A 451 31.88 -10.51 -11.26
N HIS A 452 31.65 -9.68 -10.24
CA HIS A 452 32.16 -8.31 -10.18
C HIS A 452 33.70 -8.26 -10.15
N GLN A 453 34.34 -9.15 -9.39
CA GLN A 453 35.79 -9.25 -9.35
C GLN A 453 36.37 -9.67 -10.72
N ASP A 454 35.74 -10.64 -11.37
CA ASP A 454 36.13 -11.13 -12.70
C ASP A 454 35.88 -10.09 -13.81
N ASN A 455 34.83 -9.28 -13.66
CA ASN A 455 34.59 -8.10 -14.52
C ASN A 455 35.70 -7.06 -14.33
N LYS A 456 36.11 -6.79 -13.08
CA LYS A 456 37.20 -5.83 -12.75
C LYS A 456 38.57 -6.32 -13.21
N SER A 457 38.83 -7.63 -13.14
CA SER A 457 40.08 -8.24 -13.60
C SER A 457 40.17 -8.33 -15.13
N GLY A 458 39.05 -8.13 -15.83
CA GLY A 458 38.94 -8.26 -17.28
C GLY A 458 38.85 -9.70 -17.78
N GLU A 459 38.62 -10.66 -16.87
CA GLU A 459 38.40 -12.07 -17.20
C GLU A 459 37.09 -12.26 -17.98
N ASN A 460 36.05 -11.49 -17.61
CA ASN A 460 34.81 -11.39 -18.36
C ASN A 460 34.88 -10.26 -19.41
N SER A 461 34.94 -10.63 -20.68
CA SER A 461 34.88 -9.68 -21.80
C SER A 461 33.90 -10.18 -22.88
N PRO A 462 32.70 -9.58 -23.04
CA PRO A 462 32.21 -8.40 -22.31
C PRO A 462 31.88 -8.71 -20.82
N PRO A 463 31.79 -7.67 -19.96
CA PRO A 463 31.39 -7.84 -18.57
C PRO A 463 30.03 -8.55 -18.44
N LEU A 464 29.93 -9.47 -17.48
CA LEU A 464 28.68 -10.15 -17.16
C LEU A 464 27.82 -9.27 -16.24
N SER A 465 26.50 -9.33 -16.40
CA SER A 465 25.56 -8.56 -15.57
C SER A 465 25.51 -9.09 -14.14
N THR A 466 25.48 -8.17 -13.18
CA THR A 466 25.21 -8.45 -11.76
C THR A 466 23.75 -8.19 -11.38
N TRP A 467 22.90 -7.80 -12.34
CA TRP A 467 21.51 -7.45 -12.07
C TRP A 467 20.65 -8.68 -11.84
N LYS A 468 19.83 -8.65 -10.79
CA LYS A 468 18.91 -9.72 -10.40
C LYS A 468 17.48 -9.32 -10.77
N VAL A 469 16.79 -10.18 -11.52
CA VAL A 469 15.36 -9.99 -11.82
C VAL A 469 14.53 -9.99 -10.54
N GLU A 470 14.93 -10.78 -9.54
CA GLU A 470 14.27 -10.83 -8.24
C GLU A 470 14.34 -9.49 -7.51
N ASP A 471 15.50 -8.83 -7.51
CA ASP A 471 15.69 -7.54 -6.85
C ASP A 471 14.85 -6.46 -7.55
N VAL A 472 14.79 -6.47 -8.89
CA VAL A 472 13.98 -5.54 -9.69
C VAL A 472 12.48 -5.72 -9.39
N ALA A 473 11.99 -6.96 -9.39
CA ALA A 473 10.59 -7.26 -9.12
C ALA A 473 10.19 -6.79 -7.70
N VAL A 474 10.99 -7.15 -6.70
CA VAL A 474 10.71 -6.80 -5.31
C VAL A 474 10.82 -5.29 -5.08
N GLU A 475 11.86 -4.62 -5.59
CA GLU A 475 12.00 -3.16 -5.44
C GLU A 475 10.84 -2.41 -6.11
N SER A 476 10.32 -2.91 -7.23
CA SER A 476 9.18 -2.31 -7.91
C SER A 476 7.91 -2.41 -7.06
N ILE A 477 7.64 -3.57 -6.45
CA ILE A 477 6.49 -3.73 -5.54
C ILE A 477 6.65 -2.85 -4.30
N LEU A 478 7.85 -2.82 -3.70
CA LEU A 478 8.13 -1.95 -2.54
C LEU A 478 7.95 -0.47 -2.91
N THR A 479 8.35 -0.06 -4.12
CA THR A 479 8.13 1.32 -4.59
C THR A 479 6.65 1.70 -4.58
N MET A 480 5.75 0.77 -4.93
CA MET A 480 4.30 1.01 -4.88
C MET A 480 3.75 1.05 -3.45
N ILE A 481 4.25 0.20 -2.55
CA ILE A 481 3.87 0.21 -1.12
C ILE A 481 4.28 1.53 -0.45
N PHE A 482 5.51 1.98 -0.71
CA PHE A 482 6.11 3.14 -0.05
C PHE A 482 5.92 4.45 -0.85
N GLN A 483 5.05 4.45 -1.85
CA GLN A 483 4.72 5.66 -2.59
C GLN A 483 3.98 6.67 -1.70
N LEU A 484 4.48 7.90 -1.66
CA LEU A 484 3.83 9.03 -0.99
C LEU A 484 3.07 9.90 -2.02
N PRO A 485 1.95 10.54 -1.65
CA PRO A 485 1.30 10.54 -0.32
C PRO A 485 0.57 9.24 0.01
N THR A 486 -0.03 8.59 -0.99
CA THR A 486 -0.76 7.32 -0.85
C THR A 486 -0.34 6.35 -1.96
N PRO A 487 -0.37 5.03 -1.71
CA PRO A 487 -0.23 4.02 -2.75
C PRO A 487 -1.37 4.11 -3.78
N LEU A 488 -1.17 3.53 -4.96
CA LEU A 488 -2.19 3.51 -6.00
C LEU A 488 -3.38 2.60 -5.65
N HIS A 489 -3.06 1.37 -5.20
CA HIS A 489 -4.04 0.41 -4.69
C HIS A 489 -3.85 0.20 -3.19
N TYR A 490 -4.83 -0.42 -2.53
CA TYR A 490 -4.70 -0.80 -1.12
C TYR A 490 -3.44 -1.64 -0.89
N GLU A 491 -2.69 -1.32 0.17
CA GLU A 491 -1.38 -1.90 0.47
C GLU A 491 -1.43 -3.44 0.55
N ILE A 492 -2.55 -3.99 1.00
CA ILE A 492 -2.77 -5.43 1.12
C ILE A 492 -2.58 -6.17 -0.21
N TYR A 493 -2.95 -5.56 -1.35
CA TYR A 493 -2.73 -6.15 -2.66
C TYR A 493 -1.23 -6.38 -2.92
N TYR A 494 -0.40 -5.38 -2.66
CA TYR A 494 1.04 -5.52 -2.85
C TYR A 494 1.66 -6.54 -1.87
N TYR A 495 1.16 -6.60 -0.63
CA TYR A 495 1.61 -7.61 0.34
C TYR A 495 1.30 -9.04 -0.15
N THR A 496 0.11 -9.27 -0.72
CA THR A 496 -0.23 -10.59 -1.23
C THR A 496 0.54 -10.96 -2.50
N VAL A 497 0.89 -10.00 -3.36
CA VAL A 497 1.81 -10.23 -4.49
C VAL A 497 3.20 -10.64 -3.98
N LEU A 498 3.75 -9.96 -2.96
CA LEU A 498 5.04 -10.35 -2.36
C LEU A 498 4.99 -11.76 -1.77
N ILE A 499 3.90 -12.09 -1.06
CA ILE A 499 3.69 -13.45 -0.54
C ILE A 499 3.64 -14.47 -1.67
N ALA A 500 2.94 -14.16 -2.77
CA ALA A 500 2.87 -15.03 -3.94
C ALA A 500 4.27 -15.25 -4.55
N CYS A 501 5.02 -14.19 -4.86
CA CYS A 501 6.39 -14.30 -5.37
C CYS A 501 7.29 -15.19 -4.49
N CYS A 502 7.20 -15.04 -3.16
CA CYS A 502 8.04 -15.83 -2.25
C CYS A 502 7.57 -17.29 -2.12
N ARG A 503 6.28 -17.59 -2.25
CA ARG A 503 5.80 -18.99 -2.29
C ARG A 503 6.18 -19.69 -3.59
N GLU A 504 6.29 -18.94 -4.67
CA GLU A 504 6.65 -19.44 -6.01
C GLU A 504 8.13 -19.80 -6.11
N SER A 505 9.03 -18.96 -5.59
CA SER A 505 10.48 -19.20 -5.64
C SER A 505 11.15 -18.85 -4.29
N PRO A 506 10.92 -19.63 -3.22
CA PRO A 506 11.41 -19.30 -1.88
C PRO A 506 12.93 -19.15 -1.83
N GLU A 507 13.68 -20.04 -2.49
CA GLU A 507 15.15 -20.04 -2.46
C GLU A 507 15.76 -18.77 -3.07
N SER A 508 15.12 -18.22 -4.10
CA SER A 508 15.58 -17.03 -4.80
C SER A 508 15.06 -15.73 -4.18
N ILE A 509 13.79 -15.70 -3.76
CA ILE A 509 13.11 -14.47 -3.32
C ILE A 509 13.27 -14.23 -1.81
N ALA A 510 13.30 -15.26 -0.96
CA ALA A 510 13.42 -15.07 0.49
C ALA A 510 14.72 -14.33 0.90
N PRO A 511 15.90 -14.60 0.31
CA PRO A 511 17.11 -13.82 0.59
C PRO A 511 16.98 -12.34 0.19
N VAL A 512 16.23 -12.07 -0.88
CA VAL A 512 15.98 -10.71 -1.40
C VAL A 512 15.12 -9.92 -0.40
N PHE A 513 14.04 -10.53 0.10
CA PHE A 513 13.23 -9.96 1.19
C PHE A 513 14.03 -9.73 2.45
N GLY A 514 14.88 -10.68 2.83
CA GLY A 514 15.77 -10.53 3.97
C GLY A 514 16.66 -9.29 3.83
N ARG A 515 17.21 -8.99 2.64
CA ARG A 515 18.01 -7.78 2.42
C ARG A 515 17.16 -6.51 2.51
N ALA A 516 15.98 -6.49 1.90
CA ALA A 516 15.07 -5.35 1.99
C ALA A 516 14.61 -5.06 3.43
N ILE A 517 14.19 -6.08 4.19
CA ILE A 517 13.77 -5.91 5.59
C ILE A 517 14.91 -5.36 6.44
N ARG A 518 16.14 -5.86 6.26
CA ARG A 518 17.33 -5.31 6.95
C ARG A 518 17.60 -3.87 6.55
N TYR A 519 17.44 -3.54 5.27
CA TYR A 519 17.56 -2.17 4.78
C TYR A 519 16.58 -1.24 5.51
N PHE A 520 15.28 -1.56 5.55
CA PHE A 520 14.31 -0.71 6.27
C PHE A 520 14.57 -0.65 7.78
N TYR A 521 14.87 -1.79 8.41
CA TYR A 521 15.14 -1.84 9.86
C TYR A 521 16.36 -0.97 10.25
N ASN A 522 17.43 -1.03 9.47
CA ASN A 522 18.66 -0.27 9.73
C ASN A 522 18.44 1.24 9.59
N HIS A 523 17.50 1.66 8.75
CA HIS A 523 17.21 3.09 8.49
C HIS A 523 15.93 3.59 9.17
N LEU A 524 15.34 2.85 10.11
CA LEU A 524 14.14 3.27 10.87
C LEU A 524 14.30 4.64 11.55
N GLU A 525 15.53 5.01 11.89
CA GLU A 525 15.86 6.29 12.51
C GLU A 525 15.67 7.47 11.57
N MET A 526 15.79 7.30 10.26
CA MET A 526 15.62 8.35 9.25
C MET A 526 14.32 8.17 8.44
N LEU A 527 13.74 6.97 8.42
CA LEU A 527 12.53 6.67 7.66
C LEU A 527 11.35 7.56 8.09
N ASP A 528 10.62 8.07 7.09
CA ASP A 528 9.39 8.85 7.25
C ASP A 528 8.36 8.13 8.14
N TYR A 529 7.58 8.92 8.89
CA TYR A 529 6.63 8.40 9.86
C TYR A 529 5.58 7.45 9.26
N GLU A 530 4.98 7.82 8.13
CA GLU A 530 3.97 6.98 7.45
C GLU A 530 4.63 5.71 6.90
N LEU A 531 5.84 5.83 6.36
CA LEU A 531 6.56 4.69 5.79
C LEU A 531 6.98 3.67 6.86
N LYS A 532 7.30 4.12 8.09
CA LYS A 532 7.50 3.21 9.23
C LYS A 532 6.25 2.38 9.54
N ILE A 533 5.07 2.99 9.46
CA ILE A 533 3.80 2.30 9.69
C ILE A 533 3.54 1.29 8.57
N ARG A 534 3.74 1.68 7.29
CA ARG A 534 3.59 0.74 6.17
C ARG A 534 4.61 -0.40 6.22
N PHE A 535 5.84 -0.12 6.65
CA PHE A 535 6.84 -1.16 6.86
C PHE A 535 6.41 -2.11 7.99
N LEU A 536 5.90 -1.57 9.10
CA LEU A 536 5.35 -2.37 10.19
C LEU A 536 4.23 -3.29 9.71
N ASP A 537 3.30 -2.78 8.89
CA ASP A 537 2.18 -3.53 8.33
C ASP A 537 2.62 -4.61 7.35
N TRP A 538 3.50 -4.26 6.41
CA TRP A 538 4.10 -5.22 5.48
C TRP A 538 4.80 -6.34 6.23
N MET A 539 5.66 -6.00 7.20
CA MET A 539 6.43 -6.96 7.98
C MET A 539 5.50 -7.90 8.78
N THR A 540 4.46 -7.34 9.41
CA THR A 540 3.44 -8.10 10.13
C THR A 540 2.79 -9.16 9.21
N ILE A 541 2.26 -8.73 8.06
CA ILE A 541 1.59 -9.63 7.12
C ILE A 541 2.55 -10.65 6.51
N GLN A 542 3.80 -10.26 6.27
CA GLN A 542 4.83 -11.15 5.77
C GLN A 542 5.09 -12.28 6.79
N ILE A 543 5.47 -11.94 8.02
CA ILE A 543 5.82 -12.94 9.05
C ILE A 543 4.66 -13.88 9.37
N SER A 544 3.44 -13.36 9.48
CA SER A 544 2.26 -14.19 9.77
C SER A 544 1.99 -15.24 8.70
N ASN A 545 2.38 -14.98 7.44
CA ASN A 545 2.21 -15.90 6.31
C ASN A 545 3.36 -16.92 6.15
N PHE A 546 4.45 -16.76 6.90
CA PHE A 546 5.60 -17.67 6.95
C PHE A 546 5.85 -18.17 8.37
N GLU A 547 4.78 -18.67 8.99
CA GLU A 547 4.76 -19.38 10.28
C GLU A 547 5.30 -18.60 11.48
N PHE A 548 5.29 -17.28 11.42
CA PHE A 548 5.84 -16.39 12.45
C PHE A 548 7.36 -16.44 12.58
N SER A 549 8.07 -16.91 11.53
CA SER A 549 9.51 -17.13 11.55
C SER A 549 10.30 -15.92 11.05
N TRP A 550 11.24 -15.46 11.87
CA TRP A 550 12.22 -14.42 11.53
C TRP A 550 13.52 -14.63 12.31
N LYS A 551 14.63 -14.06 11.80
CA LYS A 551 15.92 -14.04 12.48
C LYS A 551 15.94 -12.99 13.60
N TRP A 552 15.19 -13.27 14.66
CA TRP A 552 15.03 -12.38 15.81
C TRP A 552 16.34 -12.08 16.54
N ASP A 553 17.34 -12.96 16.46
CA ASP A 553 18.66 -12.77 17.07
C ASP A 553 19.39 -11.53 16.56
N GLU A 554 19.14 -11.12 15.31
CA GLU A 554 19.72 -9.91 14.71
C GLU A 554 19.31 -8.63 15.44
N TRP A 555 18.19 -8.64 16.19
CA TRP A 555 17.62 -7.45 16.84
C TRP A 555 17.75 -7.48 18.37
N VAL A 556 18.39 -8.51 18.93
CA VAL A 556 18.56 -8.66 20.39
C VAL A 556 19.44 -7.56 20.96
N ASP A 557 20.59 -7.30 20.32
CA ASP A 557 21.55 -6.29 20.80
C ASP A 557 20.92 -4.89 20.81
N ASP A 558 20.18 -4.55 19.76
CA ASP A 558 19.44 -3.29 19.67
C ASP A 558 18.35 -3.20 20.76
N SER A 559 17.59 -4.28 21.01
CA SER A 559 16.58 -4.32 22.09
C SER A 559 17.17 -4.12 23.50
N ILE A 560 18.37 -4.66 23.75
CA ILE A 560 19.08 -4.52 25.03
C ILE A 560 19.62 -3.09 25.16
N LYS A 561 20.34 -2.61 24.15
CA LYS A 561 20.97 -1.29 24.12
C LYS A 561 19.96 -0.16 24.27
N LEU A 562 18.81 -0.29 23.61
CA LEU A 562 17.77 0.74 23.56
C LEU A 562 16.70 0.57 24.65
N SER A 563 16.85 -0.39 25.56
CA SER A 563 15.86 -0.71 26.61
C SER A 563 15.37 0.50 27.41
N LYS A 564 16.23 1.50 27.63
CA LYS A 564 15.93 2.73 28.40
C LYS A 564 15.32 3.88 27.59
N LEU A 565 15.32 3.81 26.27
CA LEU A 565 14.73 4.83 25.39
C LEU A 565 13.34 4.34 24.99
N LYS A 566 12.27 5.02 25.39
CA LYS A 566 10.89 4.62 25.13
C LYS A 566 10.48 4.89 23.67
N TYR A 567 10.88 6.02 23.11
CA TYR A 567 10.39 6.52 21.82
C TYR A 567 11.33 6.24 20.65
N HIS A 568 12.44 5.55 20.91
CA HIS A 568 13.39 5.20 19.85
C HIS A 568 12.73 4.35 18.75
N PRO A 569 12.85 4.70 17.46
CA PRO A 569 12.13 4.06 16.35
C PRO A 569 12.28 2.54 16.29
N LYS A 570 13.50 2.01 16.40
CA LYS A 570 13.76 0.55 16.41
C LYS A 570 13.05 -0.21 17.53
N LYS A 571 13.08 0.31 18.76
CA LYS A 571 12.41 -0.33 19.90
C LYS A 571 10.90 -0.26 19.74
N ASN A 572 10.39 0.90 19.33
CA ASN A 572 8.97 1.10 19.09
C ASN A 572 8.45 0.15 17.98
N PHE A 573 9.23 0.01 16.90
CA PHE A 573 8.96 -0.93 15.83
C PHE A 573 8.87 -2.38 16.32
N ILE A 574 9.87 -2.88 17.06
CA ILE A 574 9.86 -4.25 17.62
C ILE A 574 8.63 -4.47 18.50
N LYS A 575 8.36 -3.53 19.42
CA LYS A 575 7.22 -3.61 20.35
C LYS A 575 5.89 -3.68 19.60
N ASN A 576 5.67 -2.78 18.65
CA ASN A 576 4.41 -2.73 17.90
C ASN A 576 4.28 -3.89 16.92
N LEU A 577 5.38 -4.38 16.34
CA LEU A 577 5.38 -5.57 15.50
C LEU A 577 4.91 -6.79 16.29
N ILE A 578 5.53 -7.05 17.44
CA ILE A 578 5.12 -8.16 18.33
C ILE A 578 3.65 -7.98 18.76
N SER A 579 3.22 -6.75 19.04
CA SER A 579 1.81 -6.47 19.35
C SER A 579 0.88 -6.87 18.20
N LYS A 580 1.23 -6.58 16.95
CA LYS A 580 0.42 -6.95 15.77
C LYS A 580 0.48 -8.46 15.48
N GLU A 581 1.63 -9.11 15.62
CA GLU A 581 1.76 -10.57 15.49
C GLU A 581 0.87 -11.30 16.52
N ILE A 582 0.77 -10.79 17.74
CA ILE A 582 -0.15 -11.32 18.76
C ILE A 582 -1.61 -11.19 18.31
N ARG A 583 -2.00 -10.12 17.59
CA ARG A 583 -3.38 -9.95 17.09
C ARG A 583 -3.72 -10.96 15.99
N LEU A 584 -2.73 -11.32 15.16
CA LEU A 584 -2.89 -12.33 14.11
C LEU A 584 -2.76 -13.77 14.66
N SER A 585 -2.42 -13.93 15.94
CA SER A 585 -2.20 -15.22 16.57
C SER A 585 -2.53 -15.19 18.07
N ASN A 586 -1.63 -15.67 18.93
CA ASN A 586 -1.75 -15.61 20.38
C ASN A 586 -0.36 -15.50 21.04
N LYS A 587 -0.32 -15.05 22.29
CA LYS A 587 0.93 -14.80 23.05
C LYS A 587 1.85 -16.03 23.10
N ASN A 588 1.32 -17.25 23.20
CA ASN A 588 2.13 -18.48 23.23
C ASN A 588 2.84 -18.73 21.92
N ARG A 589 2.08 -18.68 20.81
CA ARG A 589 2.63 -18.94 19.49
C ARG A 589 3.74 -17.96 19.14
N ILE A 590 3.56 -16.68 19.48
CA ILE A 590 4.58 -15.64 19.24
C ILE A 590 5.79 -15.81 20.17
N LYS A 591 5.56 -16.19 21.43
CA LYS A 591 6.67 -16.52 22.34
C LYS A 591 7.53 -17.66 21.79
N ASP A 592 6.89 -18.70 21.28
CA ASP A 592 7.57 -19.89 20.76
C ASP A 592 8.34 -19.61 19.45
N SER A 593 8.00 -18.52 18.75
CA SER A 593 8.72 -18.13 17.52
C SER A 593 10.02 -17.36 17.78
N PHE A 594 10.29 -16.93 19.02
CA PHE A 594 11.53 -16.26 19.40
C PHE A 594 12.67 -17.28 19.57
N VAL A 595 13.15 -17.79 18.44
CA VAL A 595 14.20 -18.81 18.37
C VAL A 595 15.29 -18.43 17.38
N THR A 596 16.48 -18.99 17.58
CA THR A 596 17.59 -18.93 16.61
C THR A 596 18.32 -20.26 16.58
N MET A 597 18.96 -20.58 15.45
CA MET A 597 19.78 -21.78 15.29
C MET A 597 21.25 -21.38 15.36
N LYS A 598 22.03 -22.02 16.24
CA LYS A 598 23.50 -21.83 16.32
C LYS A 598 24.22 -23.18 16.27
N PRO A 599 25.49 -23.23 15.81
CA PRO A 599 26.30 -24.44 15.90
C PRO A 599 26.41 -24.92 17.35
N ASP A 600 26.34 -26.23 17.56
CA ASP A 600 26.49 -26.83 18.87
C ASP A 600 27.94 -26.59 19.37
N PRO A 601 28.13 -25.99 20.56
CA PRO A 601 29.45 -25.79 21.14
C PRO A 601 30.27 -27.09 21.30
N ASP A 602 29.59 -28.24 21.45
CA ASP A 602 30.20 -29.54 21.67
C ASP A 602 30.35 -30.35 20.36
N ASN A 603 29.67 -29.94 19.28
CA ASN A 603 29.69 -30.61 17.97
C ASN A 603 29.42 -29.63 16.80
N GLU A 604 30.47 -29.12 16.17
CA GLU A 604 30.37 -28.08 15.13
C GLU A 604 29.53 -28.50 13.89
N ASP A 605 29.29 -29.79 13.68
CA ASP A 605 28.46 -30.32 12.59
C ASP A 605 26.94 -30.34 12.91
N GLU A 606 26.55 -30.07 14.17
CA GLU A 606 25.16 -30.03 14.61
C GLU A 606 24.72 -28.59 14.95
N THR A 607 23.45 -28.27 14.71
CA THR A 607 22.87 -26.97 15.08
C THR A 607 21.84 -27.14 16.19
N ILE A 608 21.96 -26.34 17.26
CA ILE A 608 21.02 -26.30 18.37
C ILE A 608 20.06 -25.12 18.25
N LEU A 609 18.82 -25.35 18.65
CA LEU A 609 17.79 -24.31 18.77
C LEU A 609 17.94 -23.59 20.11
N ILE A 610 18.10 -22.27 20.06
CA ILE A 610 18.24 -21.39 21.22
C ILE A 610 17.01 -20.48 21.31
N HIS A 611 16.36 -20.47 22.48
CA HIS A 611 15.25 -19.55 22.76
C HIS A 611 15.77 -18.16 23.16
N LEU A 612 15.18 -17.13 22.56
CA LEU A 612 15.55 -15.73 22.76
C LEU A 612 14.62 -15.08 23.80
N GLY A 613 15.00 -15.18 25.08
CA GLY A 613 14.17 -14.68 26.19
C GLY A 613 14.02 -13.15 26.24
N GLU A 614 14.85 -12.39 25.53
CA GLU A 614 14.87 -10.92 25.51
C GLU A 614 13.52 -10.31 25.06
N PHE A 615 12.85 -10.92 24.09
CA PHE A 615 11.60 -10.37 23.54
C PHE A 615 10.36 -10.67 24.39
N HIS A 616 10.47 -11.52 25.42
CA HIS A 616 9.34 -11.82 26.33
C HIS A 616 8.78 -10.56 27.00
N LYS A 617 9.61 -9.54 27.21
CA LYS A 617 9.17 -8.26 27.80
C LYS A 617 8.16 -7.51 26.94
N TYR A 618 8.12 -7.76 25.63
CA TYR A 618 7.20 -7.13 24.69
C TYR A 618 5.89 -7.92 24.49
N LEU A 619 5.76 -9.12 25.09
CA LEU A 619 4.50 -9.87 25.09
C LEU A 619 3.42 -9.21 25.97
N ASN A 620 3.84 -8.34 26.90
CA ASN A 620 2.93 -7.46 27.61
C ASN A 620 2.56 -6.27 26.71
N ILE A 621 1.39 -6.36 26.08
CA ILE A 621 0.85 -5.33 25.19
C ILE A 621 -0.06 -4.33 25.93
N SER A 622 -0.03 -4.28 27.26
CA SER A 622 -0.93 -3.41 28.02
C SER A 622 -0.80 -1.93 27.62
N LEU A 623 -1.90 -1.17 27.72
CA LEU A 623 -1.94 0.26 27.37
C LEU A 623 -0.91 1.09 28.12
N PHE A 624 -0.65 0.75 29.38
CA PHE A 624 0.28 1.47 30.25
C PHE A 624 1.36 0.52 30.79
N SER A 625 2.60 1.02 30.92
CA SER A 625 3.77 0.19 31.27
C SER A 625 3.73 -0.43 32.67
N ASN A 626 2.99 0.17 33.60
CA ASN A 626 2.84 -0.34 34.97
C ASN A 626 1.36 -0.64 35.23
N GLU A 627 0.84 -1.67 34.54
CA GLU A 627 -0.60 -1.91 34.45
C GLU A 627 -1.26 -2.17 35.81
N VAL A 628 -0.58 -2.87 36.71
CA VAL A 628 -1.10 -3.15 38.07
C VAL A 628 -1.25 -1.88 38.88
N GLU A 629 -0.24 -1.02 38.87
CA GLU A 629 -0.26 0.24 39.61
C GLU A 629 -1.33 1.18 39.04
N TYR A 630 -1.46 1.21 37.71
CA TYR A 630 -2.54 1.97 37.05
C TYR A 630 -3.92 1.51 37.52
N ILE A 631 -4.21 0.20 37.49
CA ILE A 631 -5.51 -0.33 37.90
C ILE A 631 -5.76 -0.04 39.38
N ILE A 632 -4.78 -0.24 40.26
CA ILE A 632 -4.91 0.05 41.69
C ILE A 632 -5.23 1.52 41.91
N ASN A 633 -4.47 2.42 41.30
CA ASN A 633 -4.66 3.86 41.47
C ASN A 633 -6.01 4.32 40.92
N TYR A 634 -6.40 3.81 39.75
CA TYR A 634 -7.67 4.14 39.12
C TYR A 634 -8.88 3.61 39.92
N ASP A 635 -8.86 2.34 40.31
CA ASP A 635 -9.95 1.75 41.11
C ASP A 635 -10.05 2.44 42.47
N SER A 636 -8.92 2.77 43.10
CA SER A 636 -8.92 3.50 44.38
C SER A 636 -9.52 4.90 44.24
N ASP A 637 -9.24 5.60 43.14
CA ASP A 637 -9.80 6.91 42.83
C ASP A 637 -11.32 6.85 42.52
N VAL A 638 -11.80 5.77 41.90
CA VAL A 638 -13.25 5.51 41.75
C VAL A 638 -13.96 5.32 43.10
N TYR A 639 -13.28 4.72 44.08
CA TYR A 639 -13.79 4.52 45.44
C TYR A 639 -13.35 5.58 46.47
N GLY A 640 -12.81 6.71 46.01
CA GLY A 640 -12.31 7.81 46.86
C GLY A 640 -10.85 7.61 47.27
N SER A 641 -9.96 8.40 46.67
CA SER A 641 -8.49 8.28 46.74
C SER A 641 -7.88 8.26 48.16
N ASP A 642 -8.60 8.80 49.15
CA ASP A 642 -8.12 8.98 50.52
C ASP A 642 -8.42 7.78 51.44
N ASN A 643 -9.10 6.75 50.95
CA ASN A 643 -9.44 5.56 51.73
C ASN A 643 -8.35 4.49 51.62
N GLU A 644 -7.35 4.59 52.51
CA GLU A 644 -6.22 3.64 52.59
C GLU A 644 -6.66 2.18 52.83
N GLU A 645 -7.77 1.93 53.52
CA GLU A 645 -8.27 0.56 53.75
C GLU A 645 -8.74 -0.07 52.42
N ILE A 646 -9.54 0.67 51.64
CA ILE A 646 -10.01 0.22 50.33
C ILE A 646 -8.83 0.04 49.36
N LYS A 647 -7.88 0.97 49.35
CA LYS A 647 -6.68 0.88 48.51
C LYS A 647 -5.85 -0.36 48.83
N ASN A 648 -5.65 -0.68 50.10
CA ASN A 648 -4.94 -1.89 50.52
C ASN A 648 -5.71 -3.16 50.13
N LEU A 649 -7.04 -3.16 50.27
CA LEU A 649 -7.90 -4.26 49.84
C LEU A 649 -7.82 -4.49 48.32
N LEU A 650 -8.01 -3.44 47.51
CA LEU A 650 -7.90 -3.50 46.05
C LEU A 650 -6.50 -3.96 45.62
N SER A 651 -5.46 -3.45 46.27
CA SER A 651 -4.08 -3.87 46.02
C SER A 651 -3.88 -5.37 46.28
N GLY A 652 -4.45 -5.89 47.38
CA GLY A 652 -4.43 -7.32 47.69
C GLY A 652 -5.14 -8.14 46.62
N LEU A 653 -6.39 -7.80 46.31
CA LEU A 653 -7.22 -8.50 45.32
C LEU A 653 -6.56 -8.55 43.93
N ILE A 654 -6.03 -7.42 43.47
CA ILE A 654 -5.40 -7.32 42.15
C ILE A 654 -4.09 -8.12 42.09
N ARG A 655 -3.27 -8.08 43.16
CA ARG A 655 -2.01 -8.83 43.23
C ARG A 655 -2.25 -10.33 43.32
N GLU A 656 -3.17 -10.78 44.18
CA GLU A 656 -3.58 -12.19 44.27
C GLU A 656 -4.11 -12.71 42.93
N ARG A 657 -4.93 -11.90 42.24
CA ARG A 657 -5.41 -12.24 40.91
C ARG A 657 -4.27 -12.34 39.90
N LYS A 658 -3.31 -11.42 39.91
CA LYS A 658 -2.13 -11.50 39.03
C LYS A 658 -1.28 -12.74 39.30
N GLU A 659 -1.10 -13.14 40.55
CA GLU A 659 -0.32 -14.31 40.95
C GLU A 659 -1.01 -15.63 40.61
N SER A 660 -2.35 -15.68 40.66
CA SER A 660 -3.14 -16.88 40.34
C SER A 660 -3.25 -17.17 38.85
N ILE A 661 -2.97 -16.19 37.99
CA ILE A 661 -3.18 -16.29 36.55
C ILE A 661 -1.84 -16.56 35.84
N ASN A 662 -1.79 -17.60 35.00
CA ASN A 662 -0.63 -17.86 34.14
C ASN A 662 -0.70 -16.99 32.87
N PRO A 663 0.16 -15.96 32.68
CA PRO A 663 0.12 -14.98 31.57
C PRO A 663 0.12 -15.57 30.16
N LEU A 664 0.48 -16.84 30.02
CA LEU A 664 0.62 -17.54 28.76
C LEU A 664 -0.65 -18.31 28.36
N ALA A 665 -1.47 -18.77 29.30
CA ALA A 665 -2.60 -19.67 29.00
C ALA A 665 -3.98 -19.06 29.28
N ILE A 666 -4.10 -17.73 29.29
CA ILE A 666 -5.31 -17.00 29.69
C ILE A 666 -6.19 -16.72 28.48
N SER A 667 -7.50 -16.91 28.63
CA SER A 667 -8.46 -16.34 27.68
C SER A 667 -8.58 -14.82 27.85
N PRO A 668 -8.89 -14.06 26.79
CA PRO A 668 -9.15 -12.62 26.90
C PRO A 668 -10.11 -12.20 28.01
N GLN A 669 -11.10 -13.03 28.33
CA GLN A 669 -12.08 -12.75 29.38
C GLN A 669 -11.50 -12.91 30.79
N GLU A 670 -10.62 -13.89 31.00
CA GLU A 670 -10.01 -14.16 32.30
C GLU A 670 -8.97 -13.08 32.67
N GLU A 671 -8.40 -12.39 31.67
CA GLU A 671 -7.55 -11.19 31.86
C GLU A 671 -8.33 -9.98 32.41
N LEU A 672 -9.67 -9.95 32.29
CA LEU A 672 -10.48 -8.82 32.76
C LEU A 672 -10.62 -8.80 34.27
N ILE A 673 -10.19 -7.70 34.90
CA ILE A 673 -10.29 -7.53 36.35
C ILE A 673 -11.58 -6.77 36.68
N TYR A 674 -12.71 -7.44 36.87
CA TYR A 674 -13.96 -6.79 37.27
C TYR A 674 -14.22 -6.95 38.78
N ASN A 675 -14.09 -5.86 39.55
CA ASN A 675 -14.12 -5.90 41.02
C ASN A 675 -15.44 -5.43 41.64
N PHE A 676 -16.32 -4.74 40.91
CA PHE A 676 -17.55 -4.14 41.48
C PHE A 676 -18.48 -5.15 42.20
N SER A 677 -18.48 -6.42 41.77
CA SER A 677 -19.26 -7.49 42.41
C SER A 677 -18.62 -8.09 43.66
N ASN A 678 -17.44 -7.65 44.08
CA ASN A 678 -16.75 -8.22 45.23
C ASN A 678 -17.47 -7.86 46.55
N PRO A 679 -17.90 -8.84 47.37
CA PRO A 679 -18.59 -8.59 48.64
C PRO A 679 -17.82 -7.74 49.66
N GLN A 680 -16.50 -7.64 49.51
CA GLN A 680 -15.63 -6.87 50.40
C GLN A 680 -15.56 -5.38 50.05
N LEU A 681 -16.01 -5.00 48.84
CA LEU A 681 -16.03 -3.60 48.41
C LEU A 681 -17.37 -2.94 48.75
N PRO A 682 -17.37 -1.62 49.03
CA PRO A 682 -18.60 -0.85 49.20
C PRO A 682 -19.40 -0.84 47.89
N LEU A 683 -20.71 -0.64 47.99
CA LEU A 683 -21.63 -0.55 46.85
C LEU A 683 -21.70 -1.85 46.00
N ASN A 684 -21.28 -3.00 46.54
CA ASN A 684 -21.36 -4.28 45.80
C ASN A 684 -22.81 -4.71 45.53
N GLU A 685 -23.75 -4.41 46.43
CA GLU A 685 -25.15 -4.83 46.28
C GLU A 685 -25.80 -4.11 45.10
N ILE A 686 -25.64 -2.79 45.01
CA ILE A 686 -26.10 -1.99 43.87
C ILE A 686 -25.35 -2.36 42.58
N SER A 687 -24.06 -2.69 42.68
CA SER A 687 -23.27 -3.15 41.52
C SER A 687 -23.79 -4.48 40.96
N ASN A 688 -24.21 -5.41 41.83
CA ASN A 688 -24.83 -6.67 41.40
C ASN A 688 -26.22 -6.43 40.79
N LYS A 689 -27.01 -5.48 41.30
CA LYS A 689 -28.27 -5.07 40.66
C LYS A 689 -28.03 -4.54 39.24
N VAL A 690 -26.97 -3.75 39.03
CA VAL A 690 -26.59 -3.26 37.68
C VAL A 690 -26.20 -4.42 36.76
N TYR A 691 -25.38 -5.34 37.25
CA TYR A 691 -25.01 -6.54 36.51
C TYR A 691 -26.25 -7.35 36.07
N ASP A 692 -27.17 -7.61 36.99
CA ASP A 692 -28.42 -8.34 36.74
C ASP A 692 -29.34 -7.59 35.78
N PHE A 693 -29.38 -6.25 35.86
CA PHE A 693 -30.14 -5.42 34.93
C PHE A 693 -29.61 -5.55 33.51
N ILE A 694 -28.30 -5.41 33.30
CA ILE A 694 -27.70 -5.39 31.96
C ILE A 694 -27.70 -6.78 31.33
N ILE A 695 -27.45 -7.84 32.10
CA ILE A 695 -27.45 -9.23 31.59
C ILE A 695 -28.85 -9.70 31.20
N SER A 696 -29.89 -9.14 31.82
CA SER A 696 -31.28 -9.44 31.46
C SER A 696 -31.61 -8.96 30.04
N ASN A 697 -32.68 -9.49 29.44
CA ASN A 697 -33.20 -8.98 28.17
C ASN A 697 -33.53 -7.48 28.28
N TRP A 698 -33.68 -6.80 27.13
CA TRP A 698 -33.95 -5.36 27.08
C TRP A 698 -34.98 -4.93 28.13
N LYS A 699 -34.61 -3.92 28.91
CA LYS A 699 -35.43 -3.30 29.96
C LYS A 699 -35.87 -1.89 29.56
N PRO A 700 -37.02 -1.40 30.01
CA PRO A 700 -37.47 -0.03 29.74
C PRO A 700 -36.53 1.05 30.26
N ASN A 701 -36.54 2.22 29.61
CA ASN A 701 -35.74 3.38 30.01
C ASN A 701 -36.13 3.94 31.39
N GLU A 702 -37.39 3.77 31.81
CA GLU A 702 -37.86 4.17 33.15
C GLU A 702 -37.17 3.35 34.25
N GLU A 703 -37.13 2.01 34.12
CA GLU A 703 -36.41 1.14 35.06
C GLU A 703 -34.91 1.50 35.12
N PHE A 704 -34.34 1.96 34.01
CA PHE A 704 -32.94 2.41 33.97
C PHE A 704 -32.73 3.74 34.71
N LYS A 705 -33.67 4.70 34.60
CA LYS A 705 -33.61 5.97 35.36
C LYS A 705 -33.70 5.73 36.86
N ASP A 706 -34.57 4.81 37.29
CA ASP A 706 -34.71 4.44 38.70
C ASP A 706 -33.43 3.78 39.24
N LEU A 707 -32.80 2.92 38.43
CA LEU A 707 -31.52 2.31 38.75
C LEU A 707 -30.41 3.36 38.90
N ILE A 708 -30.32 4.33 37.98
CA ILE A 708 -29.36 5.45 38.07
C ILE A 708 -29.56 6.23 39.37
N SER A 709 -30.81 6.57 39.69
CA SER A 709 -31.14 7.34 40.89
C SER A 709 -30.71 6.60 42.16
N SER A 710 -30.93 5.29 42.19
CA SER A 710 -30.50 4.42 43.29
C SER A 710 -28.97 4.37 43.43
N ILE A 711 -28.24 4.29 42.31
CA ILE A 711 -26.76 4.30 42.31
C ILE A 711 -26.24 5.63 42.88
N LEU A 712 -26.78 6.76 42.42
CA LEU A 712 -26.34 8.08 42.85
C LEU A 712 -26.63 8.32 44.34
N GLU A 713 -27.79 7.87 44.83
CA GLU A 713 -28.15 7.96 46.26
C GLU A 713 -27.21 7.11 47.12
N GLU A 714 -27.02 5.83 46.78
CA GLU A 714 -26.13 4.94 47.54
C GLU A 714 -24.67 5.40 47.50
N ALA A 715 -24.17 5.84 46.34
CA ALA A 715 -22.80 6.33 46.20
C ALA A 715 -22.55 7.64 46.97
N SER A 716 -23.57 8.51 47.09
CA SER A 716 -23.47 9.75 47.87
C SER A 716 -23.36 9.50 49.38
N ASN A 717 -23.77 8.32 49.86
CA ASN A 717 -23.65 7.93 51.26
C ASN A 717 -22.26 7.42 51.66
N VAL A 718 -21.35 7.24 50.68
CA VAL A 718 -19.97 6.81 50.93
C VAL A 718 -19.03 8.01 50.91
N GLU A 719 -18.23 8.18 51.96
CA GLU A 719 -17.30 9.30 52.07
C GLU A 719 -16.29 9.32 50.91
N ASN A 720 -16.03 10.52 50.38
CA ASN A 720 -15.02 10.81 49.36
C ASN A 720 -15.21 10.13 47.99
N ILE A 721 -16.35 9.49 47.73
CA ILE A 721 -16.71 9.02 46.38
C ILE A 721 -17.35 10.15 45.57
N LYS A 722 -16.95 10.30 44.31
CA LYS A 722 -17.67 11.12 43.32
C LYS A 722 -18.78 10.27 42.68
N PRO A 723 -20.08 10.49 43.00
CA PRO A 723 -21.15 9.59 42.59
C PRO A 723 -21.25 9.38 41.06
N GLU A 724 -21.08 10.45 40.29
CA GLU A 724 -21.16 10.41 38.82
C GLU A 724 -20.02 9.63 38.17
N LYS A 725 -18.81 9.77 38.72
CA LYS A 725 -17.63 9.01 38.26
C LYS A 725 -17.80 7.53 38.54
N PHE A 726 -18.34 7.18 39.73
CA PHE A 726 -18.67 5.82 40.10
C PHE A 726 -19.75 5.24 39.18
N LEU A 727 -20.83 6.00 38.92
CA LEU A 727 -21.91 5.60 38.02
C LEU A 727 -21.40 5.25 36.62
N ILE A 728 -20.63 6.13 35.99
CA ILE A 728 -20.11 5.92 34.63
C ILE A 728 -19.20 4.70 34.59
N ASN A 729 -18.30 4.57 35.56
CA ASN A 729 -17.40 3.42 35.65
C ASN A 729 -18.14 2.10 35.85
N LEU A 730 -19.12 2.08 36.77
CA LEU A 730 -19.92 0.90 37.02
C LEU A 730 -20.67 0.49 35.75
N ILE A 731 -21.36 1.41 35.07
CA ILE A 731 -22.15 1.08 33.88
C ILE A 731 -21.26 0.62 32.72
N PHE A 732 -20.33 1.45 32.25
CA PHE A 732 -19.55 1.14 31.04
C PHE A 732 -18.64 -0.08 31.23
N GLN A 733 -18.03 -0.26 32.40
CA GLN A 733 -17.26 -1.48 32.66
C GLN A 733 -18.15 -2.72 32.74
N THR A 734 -19.38 -2.60 33.26
CA THR A 734 -20.33 -3.74 33.27
C THR A 734 -20.75 -4.14 31.87
N TYR A 735 -21.08 -3.19 30.99
CA TYR A 735 -21.38 -3.46 29.58
C TYR A 735 -20.20 -4.16 28.88
N ALA A 736 -19.00 -3.61 29.05
CA ALA A 736 -17.77 -4.16 28.49
C ALA A 736 -17.44 -5.56 29.03
N TYR A 737 -17.67 -5.79 30.33
CA TYR A 737 -17.42 -7.07 30.99
C TYR A 737 -18.42 -8.16 30.58
N ILE A 738 -19.72 -7.86 30.56
CA ILE A 738 -20.76 -8.82 30.15
C ILE A 738 -20.59 -9.22 28.68
N GLY A 739 -20.27 -8.25 27.81
CA GLY A 739 -20.04 -8.49 26.40
C GLY A 739 -18.70 -9.17 26.07
N SER A 740 -17.80 -9.36 27.03
CA SER A 740 -16.38 -9.73 26.81
C SER A 740 -16.11 -11.01 26.02
N ARG A 741 -17.13 -11.83 25.73
CA ARG A 741 -16.98 -13.07 24.95
C ARG A 741 -16.46 -12.80 23.54
N SER A 742 -16.90 -11.70 22.93
CA SER A 742 -16.46 -11.28 21.60
C SER A 742 -16.77 -9.81 21.40
N ILE A 743 -16.08 -9.16 20.46
CA ILE A 743 -16.41 -7.79 20.05
C ILE A 743 -17.88 -7.69 19.62
N TYR A 744 -18.38 -8.64 18.83
CA TYR A 744 -19.79 -8.66 18.41
C TYR A 744 -20.75 -8.68 19.61
N SER A 745 -20.44 -9.45 20.65
CA SER A 745 -21.24 -9.49 21.88
C SER A 745 -21.23 -8.15 22.61
N ILE A 746 -20.11 -7.44 22.66
CA ILE A 746 -20.04 -6.08 23.23
C ILE A 746 -20.89 -5.13 22.40
N VAL A 747 -20.66 -5.09 21.08
CA VAL A 747 -21.39 -4.19 20.15
C VAL A 747 -22.89 -4.44 20.22
N SER A 748 -23.34 -5.69 20.25
CA SER A 748 -24.76 -6.03 20.34
C SER A 748 -25.43 -5.55 21.63
N ILE A 749 -24.71 -5.57 22.76
CA ILE A 749 -25.27 -5.09 24.04
C ILE A 749 -25.24 -3.56 24.10
N LEU A 750 -24.19 -2.92 23.55
CA LEU A 750 -24.13 -1.46 23.42
C LEU A 750 -25.22 -0.92 22.49
N SER A 751 -25.41 -1.53 21.32
CA SER A 751 -26.40 -1.12 20.31
C SER A 751 -27.84 -1.27 20.81
N ARG A 752 -28.09 -2.21 21.74
CA ARG A 752 -29.40 -2.42 22.37
C ARG A 752 -29.81 -1.23 23.25
N ASP A 753 -28.85 -0.56 23.88
CA ASP A 753 -29.08 0.41 24.95
C ASP A 753 -28.50 1.81 24.62
N VAL A 754 -28.40 2.16 23.34
CA VAL A 754 -27.79 3.43 22.89
C VAL A 754 -28.38 4.66 23.60
N ASN A 755 -29.71 4.77 23.71
CA ASN A 755 -30.35 5.92 24.36
C ASN A 755 -30.00 6.01 25.86
N LYS A 756 -29.91 4.87 26.55
CA LYS A 756 -29.48 4.79 27.95
C LYS A 756 -28.03 5.27 28.11
N LEU A 757 -27.16 4.85 27.18
CA LEU A 757 -25.75 5.20 27.17
C LEU A 757 -25.51 6.67 26.77
N LYS A 758 -26.28 7.22 25.83
CA LYS A 758 -26.30 8.65 25.49
C LYS A 758 -26.72 9.50 26.71
N PHE A 759 -27.77 9.08 27.43
CA PHE A 759 -28.21 9.78 28.63
C PHE A 759 -27.11 9.89 29.69
N ILE A 760 -26.47 8.79 30.08
CA ILE A 760 -25.43 8.80 31.14
C ILE A 760 -24.14 9.51 30.72
N SER A 761 -23.82 9.48 29.42
CA SER A 761 -22.65 10.16 28.84
C SER A 761 -22.87 11.66 28.66
N GLY A 762 -24.10 12.14 28.87
CA GLY A 762 -24.49 13.54 28.76
C GLY A 762 -24.75 14.00 27.32
N VAL A 763 -24.85 13.08 26.36
CA VAL A 763 -25.14 13.43 24.96
C VAL A 763 -26.64 13.63 24.76
N ASP A 764 -27.00 14.71 24.06
CA ASP A 764 -28.37 15.01 23.69
C ASP A 764 -28.98 13.89 22.84
N ILE A 765 -30.12 13.34 23.29
CA ILE A 765 -30.87 12.31 22.57
C ILE A 765 -31.90 13.01 21.67
N LYS A 766 -31.83 12.77 20.36
CA LYS A 766 -32.78 13.36 19.41
C LYS A 766 -34.10 12.60 19.45
N GLU A 767 -35.19 13.28 19.08
CA GLU A 767 -36.51 12.63 18.96
C GLU A 767 -36.50 11.44 17.98
N GLU A 768 -35.67 11.52 16.95
CA GLU A 768 -35.46 10.48 15.94
C GLU A 768 -34.77 9.23 16.50
N ASP A 769 -34.06 9.34 17.62
CA ASP A 769 -33.36 8.21 18.25
C ASP A 769 -34.33 7.26 18.99
N TYR A 770 -35.57 7.70 19.29
CA TYR A 770 -36.59 6.87 19.94
C TYR A 770 -37.36 6.05 18.92
N GLN A 771 -36.85 4.86 18.62
CA GLN A 771 -37.44 3.96 17.62
C GLN A 771 -38.72 3.25 18.12
N ILE A 772 -38.90 3.14 19.44
CA ILE A 772 -40.02 2.41 20.05
C ILE A 772 -41.16 3.38 20.38
N PRO A 773 -42.39 3.17 19.85
CA PRO A 773 -43.54 4.01 20.19
C PRO A 773 -43.86 3.97 21.69
N ASN A 774 -44.07 5.13 22.32
CA ASN A 774 -44.37 5.31 23.75
C ASN A 774 -43.25 4.89 24.72
N GLU A 775 -42.00 4.84 24.26
CA GLU A 775 -40.85 4.65 25.15
C GLU A 775 -40.66 5.85 26.08
N TYR A 776 -40.19 5.60 27.31
CA TYR A 776 -39.86 6.68 28.25
C TYR A 776 -38.74 7.55 27.68
N LYS A 777 -38.98 8.86 27.62
CA LYS A 777 -38.03 9.86 27.14
C LYS A 777 -37.23 10.39 28.31
N PHE A 778 -35.91 10.28 28.21
CA PHE A 778 -35.02 10.87 29.19
C PHE A 778 -35.13 12.39 29.18
N GLU A 779 -35.07 12.99 30.36
CA GLU A 779 -34.98 14.44 30.52
C GLU A 779 -33.59 14.91 30.05
N LYS A 780 -33.52 16.11 29.46
CA LYS A 780 -32.23 16.71 29.11
C LYS A 780 -31.48 17.03 30.41
N LEU A 781 -30.24 16.56 30.50
CA LEU A 781 -29.36 16.90 31.61
C LEU A 781 -28.76 18.29 31.36
N ASP A 782 -29.08 19.27 32.21
CA ASP A 782 -28.49 20.61 32.18
C ASP A 782 -27.06 20.58 32.75
N LEU A 783 -26.12 20.02 31.99
CA LEU A 783 -24.71 19.88 32.37
C LEU A 783 -23.90 21.13 31.99
N SER A 784 -22.95 21.53 32.83
CA SER A 784 -21.90 22.47 32.42
C SER A 784 -20.96 21.80 31.40
N GLU A 785 -20.24 22.60 30.60
CA GLU A 785 -19.23 22.07 29.66
C GLU A 785 -18.16 21.23 30.37
N GLU A 786 -17.75 21.64 31.57
CA GLU A 786 -16.79 20.90 32.40
C GLU A 786 -17.35 19.53 32.83
N GLN A 787 -18.59 19.49 33.31
CA GLN A 787 -19.25 18.23 33.70
C GLN A 787 -19.43 17.29 32.51
N PHE A 788 -19.80 17.81 31.34
CA PHE A 788 -19.91 17.02 30.12
C PHE A 788 -18.56 16.44 29.70
N SER A 789 -17.50 17.26 29.74
CA SER A 789 -16.13 16.83 29.44
C SER A 789 -15.64 15.76 30.43
N GLU A 790 -15.88 15.94 31.74
CA GLU A 790 -15.54 14.93 32.75
C GLU A 790 -16.23 13.59 32.47
N ARG A 791 -17.53 13.60 32.15
CA ARG A 791 -18.28 12.37 31.81
C ARG A 791 -17.67 11.65 30.61
N GLN A 792 -17.40 12.37 29.51
CA GLN A 792 -16.81 11.80 28.30
C GLN A 792 -15.42 11.20 28.56
N ASN A 793 -14.60 11.88 29.38
CA ASN A 793 -13.31 11.36 29.82
C ASN A 793 -13.45 10.09 30.67
N TRP A 794 -14.38 10.04 31.62
CA TRP A 794 -14.62 8.84 32.43
C TRP A 794 -15.13 7.67 31.59
N VAL A 795 -15.91 7.91 30.52
CA VAL A 795 -16.29 6.86 29.56
C VAL A 795 -15.05 6.25 28.94
N ILE A 796 -14.13 7.06 28.39
CA ILE A 796 -12.88 6.57 27.79
C ILE A 796 -12.05 5.79 28.80
N GLU A 797 -11.82 6.39 29.97
CA GLU A 797 -10.98 5.81 31.02
C GLU A 797 -11.55 4.49 31.57
N SER A 798 -12.87 4.37 31.66
CA SER A 798 -13.54 3.14 32.10
C SER A 798 -13.26 1.97 31.14
N ILE A 799 -13.27 2.24 29.82
CA ILE A 799 -12.96 1.24 28.77
C ILE A 799 -11.46 0.94 28.73
N PHE A 800 -10.60 1.96 28.87
CA PHE A 800 -9.15 1.77 29.01
C PHE A 800 -8.80 0.91 30.22
N ARG A 801 -9.47 1.13 31.36
CA ARG A 801 -9.18 0.40 32.58
C ARG A 801 -9.60 -1.07 32.49
N ILE A 802 -10.81 -1.37 32.02
CA ILE A 802 -11.29 -2.76 31.95
C ILE A 802 -10.54 -3.58 30.89
N TRP A 803 -10.22 -2.96 29.73
CA TRP A 803 -9.49 -3.60 28.62
C TRP A 803 -8.01 -3.21 28.55
N ILE A 804 -7.38 -2.88 29.68
CA ILE A 804 -5.99 -2.40 29.74
C ILE A 804 -4.99 -3.36 29.08
N HIS A 805 -5.21 -4.67 29.20
CA HIS A 805 -4.34 -5.70 28.63
C HIS A 805 -4.58 -5.95 27.13
N GLN A 806 -5.63 -5.36 26.54
CA GLN A 806 -6.01 -5.56 25.14
C GLN A 806 -6.36 -4.22 24.46
N PRO A 807 -5.33 -3.43 24.09
CA PRO A 807 -5.52 -2.13 23.45
C PRO A 807 -6.45 -2.17 22.23
N GLN A 808 -6.33 -3.19 21.37
CA GLN A 808 -7.15 -3.32 20.17
C GLN A 808 -8.64 -3.34 20.49
N VAL A 809 -9.05 -4.15 21.48
CA VAL A 809 -10.45 -4.26 21.88
C VAL A 809 -10.91 -2.95 22.52
N SER A 810 -10.05 -2.34 23.34
CA SER A 810 -10.33 -1.06 23.99
C SER A 810 -10.64 0.05 22.98
N PHE A 811 -9.76 0.27 21.99
CA PHE A 811 -9.96 1.28 20.95
C PHE A 811 -11.14 0.96 20.03
N LEU A 812 -11.36 -0.30 19.68
CA LEU A 812 -12.49 -0.68 18.84
C LEU A 812 -13.83 -0.43 19.53
N ILE A 813 -13.94 -0.68 20.84
CA ILE A 813 -15.14 -0.33 21.61
C ILE A 813 -15.37 1.18 21.59
N LEU A 814 -14.31 1.98 21.77
CA LEU A 814 -14.41 3.44 21.74
C LEU A 814 -14.82 3.96 20.36
N GLU A 815 -14.35 3.34 19.27
CA GLU A 815 -14.79 3.63 17.90
C GLU A 815 -16.30 3.37 17.75
N TYR A 816 -16.81 2.22 18.23
CA TYR A 816 -18.25 1.95 18.21
C TYR A 816 -19.06 2.92 19.08
N LEU A 817 -18.52 3.37 20.22
CA LEU A 817 -19.17 4.41 21.02
C LEU A 817 -19.25 5.75 20.28
N ILE A 818 -18.25 6.06 19.44
CA ILE A 818 -18.28 7.23 18.54
C ILE A 818 -19.34 7.02 17.44
N GLU A 819 -19.35 5.87 16.79
CA GLU A 819 -20.33 5.53 15.74
C GLU A 819 -21.78 5.60 16.24
N PHE A 820 -22.03 5.16 17.48
CA PHE A 820 -23.34 5.26 18.12
C PHE A 820 -23.67 6.66 18.67
N GLY A 821 -22.75 7.62 18.56
CA GLY A 821 -22.90 8.97 19.07
C GLY A 821 -22.96 9.06 20.60
N ILE A 822 -22.38 8.09 21.31
CA ILE A 822 -22.27 8.07 22.78
C ILE A 822 -21.00 8.83 23.23
N LEU A 823 -19.93 8.77 22.42
CA LEU A 823 -18.65 9.42 22.66
C LEU A 823 -18.36 10.41 21.54
N LYS A 824 -17.93 11.64 21.86
CA LYS A 824 -17.41 12.56 20.82
C LYS A 824 -15.96 12.22 20.48
N PRO A 825 -15.57 12.21 19.18
CA PRO A 825 -14.21 11.82 18.76
C PRO A 825 -13.11 12.70 19.37
N ASN A 826 -13.38 14.00 19.56
CA ASN A 826 -12.44 14.97 20.11
C ASN A 826 -11.82 14.54 21.45
N TYR A 827 -12.60 13.95 22.36
CA TYR A 827 -12.09 13.52 23.67
C TYR A 827 -11.13 12.33 23.56
N LEU A 828 -11.37 11.43 22.60
CA LEU A 828 -10.45 10.32 22.35
C LEU A 828 -9.16 10.83 21.71
N ILE A 829 -9.24 11.80 20.80
CA ILE A 829 -8.06 12.45 20.21
C ILE A 829 -7.22 13.13 21.29
N GLU A 830 -7.84 13.88 22.21
CA GLU A 830 -7.16 14.50 23.36
C GLU A 830 -6.44 13.47 24.24
N LYS A 831 -7.11 12.37 24.60
CA LYS A 831 -6.50 11.29 25.40
C LYS A 831 -5.37 10.57 24.66
N SER A 832 -5.47 10.44 23.34
CA SER A 832 -4.46 9.79 22.49
C SER A 832 -3.15 10.58 22.45
N LEU A 833 -3.24 11.91 22.52
CA LEU A 833 -2.13 12.87 22.43
C LEU A 833 -1.63 13.39 23.78
N ASN A 834 -2.14 12.90 24.91
CA ASN A 834 -1.68 13.33 26.23
C ASN A 834 -0.17 13.03 26.42
N LEU A 835 0.61 14.02 26.86
CA LEU A 835 2.08 13.92 27.02
C LEU A 835 2.55 12.93 28.09
N ASP A 836 1.71 12.55 29.04
CA ASP A 836 2.08 11.59 30.08
C ASP A 836 2.10 10.16 29.52
N SER A 837 1.16 9.84 28.63
CA SER A 837 1.01 8.50 28.03
C SER A 837 1.59 8.40 26.61
N ASN A 838 1.37 9.41 25.77
CA ASN A 838 1.71 9.47 24.33
C ASN A 838 1.24 8.24 23.54
N LEU A 839 0.00 7.80 23.80
CA LEU A 839 -0.54 6.56 23.23
C LEU A 839 -0.48 6.53 21.71
N ILE A 840 -0.69 7.67 21.05
CA ILE A 840 -0.66 7.75 19.58
C ILE A 840 0.68 7.30 19.00
N ILE A 841 1.82 7.66 19.62
CA ILE A 841 3.16 7.27 19.14
C ILE A 841 3.56 5.88 19.65
N GLU A 842 3.20 5.54 20.89
CA GLU A 842 3.66 4.31 21.53
C GLU A 842 2.82 3.07 21.16
N ASN A 843 1.53 3.26 20.88
CA ASN A 843 0.58 2.17 20.73
C ASN A 843 -0.06 2.18 19.33
N VAL A 844 0.25 1.16 18.53
CA VAL A 844 -0.25 1.08 17.16
C VAL A 844 -1.79 0.96 17.07
N SER A 845 -2.49 0.38 18.07
CA SER A 845 -3.97 0.41 18.07
C SER A 845 -4.53 1.82 18.20
N CYS A 846 -3.87 2.67 19.01
CA CYS A 846 -4.28 4.06 19.19
C CYS A 846 -4.13 4.84 17.87
N MET A 847 -2.96 4.73 17.24
CA MET A 847 -2.68 5.32 15.92
C MET A 847 -3.71 4.88 14.87
N GLU A 848 -3.93 3.57 14.73
CA GLU A 848 -4.88 3.00 13.79
C GLU A 848 -6.32 3.49 14.04
N SER A 849 -6.70 3.61 15.31
CA SER A 849 -8.02 4.10 15.74
C SER A 849 -8.24 5.55 15.36
N VAL A 850 -7.31 6.45 15.71
CA VAL A 850 -7.37 7.87 15.34
C VAL A 850 -7.41 8.05 13.82
N ASN A 851 -6.60 7.27 13.08
CA ASN A 851 -6.61 7.28 11.62
C ASN A 851 -7.97 6.87 11.05
N ARG A 852 -8.61 5.81 11.57
CA ARG A 852 -9.95 5.40 11.14
C ARG A 852 -11.00 6.45 11.46
N ILE A 853 -10.97 7.04 12.66
CA ILE A 853 -11.91 8.10 13.07
C ILE A 853 -11.83 9.29 12.11
N LEU A 854 -10.61 9.76 11.81
CA LEU A 854 -10.41 10.87 10.88
C LEU A 854 -10.87 10.50 9.46
N SER A 855 -10.53 9.31 8.96
CA SER A 855 -10.96 8.84 7.63
C SER A 855 -12.47 8.64 7.50
N VAL A 856 -13.17 8.26 8.57
CA VAL A 856 -14.64 8.17 8.57
C VAL A 856 -15.25 9.56 8.58
N SER A 857 -14.77 10.46 9.44
CA SER A 857 -15.27 11.83 9.50
C SER A 857 -15.01 12.62 8.22
N SER A 858 -13.88 12.38 7.52
CA SER A 858 -13.57 13.07 6.26
C SER A 858 -14.53 12.72 5.12
N LYS A 859 -15.20 11.56 5.18
CA LYS A 859 -16.22 11.15 4.19
C LYS A 859 -17.59 11.78 4.43
N ASN A 860 -17.83 12.33 5.62
CA ASN A 860 -19.11 12.93 5.97
C ASN A 860 -19.09 14.44 5.69
N GLU A 861 -19.31 14.82 4.43
CA GLU A 861 -19.23 16.24 4.01
C GLU A 861 -20.34 17.13 4.59
N GLU A 862 -21.39 16.55 5.20
CA GLU A 862 -22.50 17.30 5.79
C GLU A 862 -22.18 17.91 7.16
N THR A 863 -21.08 17.48 7.82
CA THR A 863 -20.70 17.93 9.16
C THR A 863 -19.31 18.59 9.19
N GLU A 864 -19.15 19.62 10.02
CA GLU A 864 -17.84 20.25 10.32
C GLU A 864 -16.98 19.38 11.27
N GLU A 865 -17.39 18.14 11.53
CA GLU A 865 -16.77 17.25 12.52
C GLU A 865 -15.33 16.89 12.16
N PHE A 866 -15.04 16.68 10.86
CA PHE A 866 -13.67 16.47 10.39
C PHE A 866 -12.80 17.69 10.66
N LYS A 867 -13.30 18.90 10.33
CA LYS A 867 -12.58 20.16 10.54
C LYS A 867 -12.24 20.35 12.02
N ASP A 868 -13.21 20.15 12.90
CA ASP A 868 -13.01 20.28 14.34
C ASP A 868 -11.98 19.27 14.87
N SER A 869 -12.09 18.01 14.43
CA SER A 869 -11.20 16.92 14.84
C SER A 869 -9.77 17.13 14.36
N ILE A 870 -9.57 17.53 13.09
CA ILE A 870 -8.24 17.69 12.50
C ILE A 870 -7.53 18.95 13.05
N LEU A 871 -8.25 20.05 13.26
CA LEU A 871 -7.69 21.26 13.88
C LEU A 871 -7.31 21.01 15.34
N LEU A 872 -8.13 20.27 16.09
CA LEU A 872 -7.80 19.84 17.46
C LEU A 872 -6.54 18.96 17.48
N LEU A 873 -6.44 17.98 16.57
CA LEU A 873 -5.27 17.13 16.42
C LEU A 873 -4.00 17.94 16.17
N PHE A 874 -4.03 18.86 15.19
CA PHE A 874 -2.88 19.73 14.90
C PHE A 874 -2.51 20.62 16.07
N LYS A 875 -3.49 21.20 16.76
CA LYS A 875 -3.27 22.03 17.95
C LYS A 875 -2.55 21.24 19.04
N LEU A 876 -3.03 20.04 19.36
CA LEU A 876 -2.42 19.17 20.37
C LEU A 876 -1.00 18.74 20.00
N ILE A 877 -0.74 18.42 18.73
CA ILE A 877 0.62 18.12 18.26
C ILE A 877 1.54 19.35 18.43
N VAL A 878 1.09 20.55 18.07
CA VAL A 878 1.87 21.79 18.24
C VAL A 878 2.13 22.09 19.72
N ASP A 879 1.13 21.92 20.58
CA ASP A 879 1.27 22.09 22.04
C ASP A 879 2.32 21.12 22.61
N ASN A 880 2.30 19.86 22.16
CA ASN A 880 3.27 18.84 22.55
C ASN A 880 4.69 19.15 22.07
N LEU A 881 4.86 19.55 20.80
CA LEU A 881 6.15 19.98 20.24
C LEU A 881 6.74 21.14 21.06
N ASN A 882 5.88 22.07 21.49
CA ASN A 882 6.28 23.22 22.31
C ASN A 882 6.63 22.84 23.75
N ALA A 883 5.99 21.81 24.32
CA ALA A 883 6.22 21.38 25.70
C ALA A 883 7.51 20.55 25.85
N ILE A 884 7.80 19.67 24.88
CA ILE A 884 8.98 18.78 24.89
C ILE A 884 10.30 19.55 24.95
N GLN A 885 10.35 20.76 24.40
CA GLN A 885 11.56 21.60 24.37
C GLN A 885 11.95 22.24 25.71
N ILE A 886 11.07 22.21 26.71
CA ILE A 886 11.21 23.03 27.94
C ILE A 886 11.85 22.25 29.11
N GLN A 887 12.13 20.95 28.96
CA GLN A 887 12.50 20.10 30.10
C GLN A 887 14.02 20.04 30.35
N ASP A 888 14.46 20.54 31.52
CA ASP A 888 15.81 20.35 32.06
C ASP A 888 15.91 18.96 32.73
N GLU A 889 16.29 17.95 31.95
CA GLU A 889 16.38 16.57 32.43
C GLU A 889 17.74 15.91 32.14
N GLY A 890 18.00 14.77 32.80
CA GLY A 890 19.21 13.98 32.60
C GLY A 890 19.38 13.50 31.15
N LEU A 891 20.65 13.31 30.72
CA LEU A 891 21.03 13.08 29.32
C LEU A 891 20.20 12.00 28.59
N MET A 892 19.94 10.85 29.21
CA MET A 892 19.16 9.77 28.58
C MET A 892 17.70 10.13 28.33
N LYS A 893 17.06 10.83 29.27
CA LYS A 893 15.68 11.29 29.06
C LYS A 893 15.63 12.38 28.00
N LYS A 894 16.61 13.27 27.97
CA LYS A 894 16.74 14.28 26.92
C LYS A 894 16.84 13.66 25.52
N ILE A 895 17.61 12.58 25.36
CA ILE A 895 17.68 11.83 24.09
C ILE A 895 16.32 11.20 23.75
N ASP A 896 15.63 10.63 24.72
CA ASP A 896 14.31 10.02 24.49
C ASP A 896 13.25 11.05 24.09
N TYR A 897 13.24 12.21 24.74
CA TYR A 897 12.38 13.34 24.39
C TYR A 897 12.73 13.94 23.02
N GLN A 898 14.00 13.89 22.61
CA GLN A 898 14.40 14.28 21.26
C GLN A 898 13.80 13.33 20.21
N TRP A 899 13.78 12.02 20.46
CA TRP A 899 13.05 11.07 19.60
C TRP A 899 11.56 11.36 19.58
N LEU A 900 10.94 11.60 20.74
CA LEU A 900 9.53 11.97 20.82
C LEU A 900 9.22 13.24 19.99
N PHE A 901 10.10 14.24 20.04
CA PHE A 901 9.99 15.46 19.23
C PHE A 901 10.00 15.15 17.73
N TYR A 902 10.90 14.29 17.27
CA TYR A 902 10.95 13.89 15.86
C TYR A 902 9.75 13.06 15.43
N GLU A 903 9.24 12.19 16.29
CA GLU A 903 8.01 11.43 16.01
C GLU A 903 6.80 12.36 15.88
N TYR A 904 6.68 13.40 16.72
CA TYR A 904 5.62 14.41 16.57
C TYR A 904 5.75 15.25 15.30
N ARG A 905 6.97 15.64 14.92
CA ARG A 905 7.23 16.32 13.63
C ARG A 905 6.82 15.42 12.45
N GLY A 906 7.17 14.14 12.50
CA GLY A 906 6.77 13.15 11.50
C GLY A 906 5.26 12.89 11.46
N LEU A 907 4.61 12.87 12.62
CA LEU A 907 3.15 12.72 12.74
C LEU A 907 2.43 13.92 12.10
N LEU A 908 2.93 15.13 12.32
CA LEU A 908 2.44 16.36 11.70
C LEU A 908 2.53 16.28 10.16
N LYS A 909 3.70 15.87 9.64
CA LYS A 909 3.95 15.65 8.21
C LYS A 909 2.99 14.61 7.62
N SER A 910 2.81 13.48 8.32
CA SER A 910 1.89 12.40 7.90
C SER A 910 0.45 12.89 7.80
N TYR A 911 -0.09 13.58 8.83
CA TYR A 911 -1.48 14.04 8.81
C TYR A 911 -1.75 15.18 7.82
N LEU A 912 -0.78 16.08 7.60
CA LEU A 912 -0.86 17.08 6.53
C LEU A 912 -0.99 16.37 5.17
N ARG A 913 -0.11 15.40 4.92
CA ARG A 913 0.01 14.65 3.65
C ARG A 913 -1.15 13.67 3.39
N LYS A 914 -1.63 12.97 4.41
CA LYS A 914 -2.66 11.93 4.29
C LYS A 914 -4.03 12.50 3.98
N PHE A 915 -4.32 13.69 4.49
CA PHE A 915 -5.60 14.37 4.32
C PHE A 915 -5.49 15.65 3.47
N VAL A 916 -4.48 15.79 2.59
CA VAL A 916 -4.25 17.01 1.77
C VAL A 916 -5.53 17.49 1.09
N ASP A 917 -6.24 16.59 0.41
CA ASP A 917 -7.47 16.93 -0.34
C ASP A 917 -8.52 17.60 0.56
N TYR A 918 -8.67 17.15 1.81
CA TYR A 918 -9.61 17.71 2.78
C TYR A 918 -9.04 18.94 3.51
N ASN A 919 -7.76 18.90 3.88
CA ASN A 919 -7.03 19.98 4.55
C ASN A 919 -6.96 21.24 3.69
N SER A 920 -6.96 21.08 2.36
CA SER A 920 -6.92 22.19 1.40
C SER A 920 -8.02 23.24 1.63
N LYS A 921 -9.19 22.80 2.11
CA LYS A 921 -10.34 23.67 2.44
C LYS A 921 -10.08 24.57 3.65
N TYR A 922 -9.12 24.20 4.51
CA TYR A 922 -8.88 24.81 5.81
C TYR A 922 -7.40 25.17 6.04
N PHE A 923 -6.59 25.30 4.98
CA PHE A 923 -5.16 25.60 5.12
C PHE A 923 -4.89 26.90 5.88
N ASP A 924 -5.76 27.91 5.78
CA ASP A 924 -5.61 29.15 6.54
C ASP A 924 -5.75 28.90 8.06
N ASP A 925 -6.75 28.13 8.47
CA ASP A 925 -6.98 27.75 9.88
C ASP A 925 -5.81 26.89 10.41
N ILE A 926 -5.35 25.92 9.61
CA ILE A 926 -4.18 25.09 9.93
C ILE A 926 -2.93 25.96 10.08
N THR A 927 -2.72 26.92 9.16
CA THR A 927 -1.57 27.83 9.20
C THR A 927 -1.57 28.69 10.46
N GLU A 928 -2.73 29.11 10.97
CA GLU A 928 -2.82 29.82 12.25
C GLU A 928 -2.34 28.94 13.43
N VAL A 929 -2.70 27.66 13.42
CA VAL A 929 -2.25 26.69 14.43
C VAL A 929 -0.74 26.46 14.33
N ILE A 930 -0.22 26.20 13.13
CA ILE A 930 1.22 25.98 12.89
C ILE A 930 2.06 27.20 13.27
N ASN A 931 1.53 28.41 13.11
CA ASN A 931 2.23 29.63 13.49
C ASN A 931 2.59 29.72 14.98
N LYS A 932 1.94 28.90 15.84
CA LYS A 932 2.16 28.81 17.29
C LYS A 932 3.35 27.89 17.66
N ILE A 933 3.98 27.21 16.69
CA ILE A 933 5.22 26.44 16.92
C ILE A 933 6.35 27.39 17.34
N LYS A 934 7.00 27.10 18.48
CA LYS A 934 8.11 27.91 19.03
C LYS A 934 9.44 27.67 18.34
N ASN A 935 9.67 26.48 17.78
CA ASN A 935 10.89 26.16 17.06
C ASN A 935 10.80 26.65 15.62
N ASN A 936 11.60 27.66 15.30
CA ASN A 936 11.58 28.33 14.01
C ASN A 936 11.90 27.40 12.84
N SER A 937 12.80 26.43 13.01
CA SER A 937 13.14 25.47 11.95
C SER A 937 11.93 24.62 11.61
N VAL A 938 11.35 23.96 12.62
CA VAL A 938 10.15 23.12 12.40
C VAL A 938 8.97 23.93 11.88
N LYS A 939 8.80 25.16 12.37
CA LYS A 939 7.77 26.06 11.85
C LYS A 939 7.97 26.36 10.37
N GLN A 940 9.20 26.65 9.94
CA GLN A 940 9.51 26.92 8.55
C GLN A 940 9.28 25.69 7.67
N ASP A 941 9.79 24.52 8.09
CA ASP A 941 9.58 23.25 7.37
C ASP A 941 8.09 22.95 7.17
N VAL A 942 7.27 23.14 8.22
CA VAL A 942 5.83 22.82 8.14
C VAL A 942 5.08 23.81 7.24
N LEU A 943 5.45 25.09 7.27
CA LEU A 943 4.88 26.08 6.35
C LEU A 943 5.25 25.77 4.90
N GLU A 944 6.49 25.33 4.67
CA GLU A 944 6.95 24.84 3.36
C GLU A 944 6.16 23.61 2.93
N TRP A 945 5.94 22.62 3.80
CA TRP A 945 5.10 21.46 3.50
C TRP A 945 3.66 21.82 3.14
N ILE A 946 3.08 22.86 3.75
CA ILE A 946 1.74 23.37 3.38
C ILE A 946 1.76 23.97 1.97
N GLU A 947 2.79 24.73 1.61
CA GLU A 947 2.95 25.26 0.25
C GLU A 947 3.21 24.14 -0.77
N GLU A 948 4.06 23.17 -0.45
CA GLU A 948 4.29 21.98 -1.26
C GLU A 948 3.00 21.16 -1.45
N SER A 949 2.13 21.10 -0.45
CA SER A 949 0.83 20.41 -0.53
C SER A 949 -0.20 21.10 -1.43
N LYS A 950 0.03 22.38 -1.77
CA LYS A 950 -0.81 23.14 -2.72
C LYS A 950 -0.40 22.90 -4.18
N ILE A 951 0.76 22.28 -4.42
CA ILE A 951 1.28 21.91 -5.74
C ILE A 951 0.67 20.58 -6.16
#